data_AF-A0A8C2GJ49-F1
#
_entry.id   AF-A0A8C2GJ49-F1
#
_cell.length_a   1.000
_cell.length_b   1.000
_cell.length_c   1.000
_cell.angle_alpha   90.00
_cell.angle_beta   90.00
_cell.angle_gamma   90.00
#
_symmetry.space_group_name_H-M   'P 1'
#
loop_
_entity.id
_entity.type
_entity.pdbx_description
1 polymer ?
#
loop_
_entity_poly.entity_id
_entity_poly.type
_entity_poly.pdbx_seq_one_letter_code
_entity_poly.pdbx_strand_id
1 'polypeptide(L)'
;MDADQLLGASIIRIPPHHYIHVLDQNTNIARVELGPLTYIRQDNERVLFAPVRMIMVPPRHYCVVLNPVARNDEGQVQFDASGQAKLRHADLEIRLTQDPFPLYPGEEIQKDVTPLQIVYPDTALRLQALLDFEEEGGEKRVAGDEWLFEGPGTYIPRKEVAVLEVIKATVIRENQAIRLRARKEGLDRSGVQRVTGEEWQVSKVGAYLPGAHEEVVDIVNAFILTDKNALHVRALRPFRDAGGRERRTGEEWLVTVADREAHIPSVAEEVVGVVDVTTLNSRQYCVVLDPVGADGKPQLGQKRVVKGERSFFLRPGEHLENGIQDVYVLSEEEGLVLRAVEEEEDEEEGTSRTKKRGIQRRPGDRWMLRGPIEYVPPATVEVLLRRDAIPLDENEGIYVRDIKTGKVRAVIGQTYMLTQDEELWEKELPANVETLLSQSLADRSLRGRNIAQAERDKTRVVSYRVPHNAAVQVYDYREKKARVVFGPEMVMLGPDEQFTVLSLSGDKPKRPHVIKTICLLLGPDFCTDIITIETADHARLQLQLSYNWYPTEAAKATALFSVPDFVGDACKAIASRIRGAVASVQFDDFHKNSNRIICSSVFGFDEKLAVRSSLRFNQNGLVISSVDIQSVEPVDQRTRDALQKSVQLAIEITTNSQEATARHEAERLEQEARGRLERQKITDQAEAEKARKELLELEAQSAAVESTGAAKAEAQSRAEAARIQGEAAVEEAKLKAEAQKIEADAELARLCKAREQELIYKKEMDQLEVQKQQKLAEIESLRFKELMENLGTETLKEMARAGPELQVKLLQSLGLKSTLITDGSSPINLFTTANGLLGALLAWGPEGKKLLKIVNDVYLKV
;
A
#
# COMPACT_ATOMS: atom_id res chain seq x y z
N MET A 1 39.55 112.12 -32.45
CA MET A 1 40.00 113.04 -33.52
C MET A 1 40.06 112.20 -34.76
N ASP A 2 39.20 112.49 -35.72
CA ASP A 2 39.02 111.63 -36.89
C ASP A 2 40.26 111.67 -37.78
N ALA A 3 40.67 110.52 -38.29
CA ALA A 3 41.92 110.37 -39.05
C ALA A 3 42.00 111.32 -40.26
N ASP A 4 40.85 111.62 -40.89
CA ASP A 4 40.74 112.55 -42.01
C ASP A 4 41.13 114.00 -41.68
N GLN A 5 40.95 114.45 -40.43
CA GLN A 5 41.35 115.81 -40.03
C GLN A 5 42.88 115.96 -39.91
N LEU A 6 43.62 114.86 -39.70
CA LEU A 6 45.08 114.87 -39.60
C LEU A 6 45.79 114.83 -40.95
N LEU A 7 45.15 114.25 -41.98
CA LEU A 7 45.70 114.17 -43.35
C LEU A 7 45.75 115.54 -44.04
N GLY A 8 44.84 116.45 -43.66
CA GLY A 8 44.80 117.83 -44.14
C GLY A 8 45.82 118.78 -43.50
N ALA A 9 46.44 118.40 -42.37
CA ALA A 9 47.26 119.30 -41.56
C ALA A 9 48.59 119.71 -42.23
N SER A 10 48.97 120.98 -42.09
CA SER A 10 50.20 121.55 -42.67
C SER A 10 51.48 121.07 -41.98
N ILE A 11 51.36 120.62 -40.72
CA ILE A 11 52.47 120.18 -39.87
C ILE A 11 52.10 118.83 -39.25
N ILE A 12 52.92 117.80 -39.50
CA ILE A 12 52.73 116.44 -39.00
C ILE A 12 53.96 116.05 -38.16
N ARG A 13 53.76 115.79 -36.87
CA ARG A 13 54.82 115.29 -36.00
C ARG A 13 54.90 113.76 -36.14
N ILE A 14 56.01 113.26 -36.68
CA ILE A 14 56.32 111.83 -36.79
C ILE A 14 57.11 111.42 -35.53
N PRO A 15 56.59 110.55 -34.64
CA PRO A 15 57.33 110.07 -33.47
C PRO A 15 58.51 109.15 -33.83
N PRO A 16 59.45 108.87 -32.90
CA PRO A 16 60.46 107.83 -33.09
C PRO A 16 59.83 106.48 -33.47
N HIS A 17 60.49 105.71 -34.33
CA HIS A 17 60.01 104.42 -34.85
C HIS A 17 58.60 104.47 -35.47
N HIS A 18 58.20 105.61 -36.02
CA HIS A 18 57.03 105.74 -36.89
C HIS A 18 57.44 106.30 -38.25
N TYR A 19 56.62 106.03 -39.26
CA TYR A 19 56.80 106.51 -40.62
C TYR A 19 55.46 106.97 -41.24
N ILE A 20 55.56 107.80 -42.27
CA ILE A 20 54.44 108.15 -43.16
C ILE A 20 54.87 107.95 -44.61
N HIS A 21 53.90 107.78 -45.52
CA HIS A 21 54.15 107.94 -46.95
C HIS A 21 53.65 109.30 -47.42
N VAL A 22 54.49 110.00 -48.18
CA VAL A 22 54.17 111.29 -48.81
C VAL A 22 54.23 111.14 -50.31
N LEU A 23 53.12 111.50 -50.97
CA LEU A 23 52.95 111.52 -52.42
C LEU A 23 53.15 112.95 -52.93
N ASP A 24 54.19 113.17 -53.74
CA ASP A 24 54.30 114.40 -54.54
C ASP A 24 53.37 114.30 -55.74
N GLN A 25 52.42 115.23 -55.86
CA GLN A 25 51.40 115.27 -56.91
C GLN A 25 51.95 115.76 -58.26
N ASN A 26 53.08 116.46 -58.28
CA ASN A 26 53.70 116.92 -59.53
C ASN A 26 54.42 115.78 -60.25
N THR A 27 55.01 114.85 -59.49
CA THR A 27 55.76 113.69 -60.02
C THR A 27 55.01 112.37 -59.88
N ASN A 28 53.90 112.33 -59.12
CA ASN A 28 53.17 111.14 -58.69
C ASN A 28 54.01 110.11 -57.91
N ILE A 29 55.12 110.54 -57.29
CA ILE A 29 56.01 109.65 -56.54
C ILE A 29 55.64 109.62 -55.07
N ALA A 30 55.35 108.43 -54.56
CA ALA A 30 55.26 108.18 -53.12
C ALA A 30 56.65 107.83 -52.56
N ARG A 31 57.04 108.51 -51.47
CA ARG A 31 58.26 108.22 -50.69
C ARG A 31 57.93 108.04 -49.21
N VAL A 32 58.85 107.43 -48.47
CA VAL A 32 58.73 107.22 -47.03
C VAL A 32 59.50 108.29 -46.26
N GLU A 33 58.85 108.88 -45.25
CA GLU A 33 59.47 109.84 -44.31
C GLU A 33 59.51 109.20 -42.92
N LEU A 34 60.67 109.26 -42.25
CA LEU A 34 60.96 108.56 -41.00
C LEU A 34 61.00 109.53 -39.81
N GLY A 35 60.45 109.12 -38.66
CA GLY A 35 60.59 109.85 -37.41
C GLY A 35 61.89 109.53 -36.66
N PRO A 36 62.38 110.43 -35.77
CA PRO A 36 61.67 111.58 -35.23
C PRO A 36 61.84 112.86 -36.06
N LEU A 37 60.76 113.30 -36.72
CA LEU A 37 60.75 114.47 -37.60
C LEU A 37 59.45 115.25 -37.42
N THR A 38 59.51 116.58 -37.42
CA THR A 38 58.30 117.41 -37.66
C THR A 38 58.26 117.68 -39.16
N TYR A 39 57.42 116.93 -39.87
CA TYR A 39 57.25 117.08 -41.31
C TYR A 39 56.35 118.29 -41.60
N ILE A 40 56.76 119.15 -42.54
CA ILE A 40 55.99 120.29 -43.02
C ILE A 40 55.64 120.01 -44.48
N ARG A 41 54.35 119.82 -44.76
CA ARG A 41 53.84 119.41 -46.07
C ARG A 41 53.89 120.60 -47.05
N GLN A 42 54.49 120.39 -48.23
CA GLN A 42 54.48 121.39 -49.30
C GLN A 42 53.13 121.39 -50.05
N ASP A 43 52.83 122.45 -50.81
CA ASP A 43 51.54 122.60 -51.49
C ASP A 43 51.26 121.52 -52.54
N ASN A 44 52.30 120.96 -53.15
CA ASN A 44 52.24 119.87 -54.12
C ASN A 44 52.23 118.46 -53.48
N GLU A 45 52.18 118.34 -52.16
CA GLU A 45 52.34 117.06 -51.47
C GLU A 45 51.06 116.61 -50.75
N ARG A 46 50.80 115.29 -50.76
CA ARG A 46 49.72 114.64 -50.01
C ARG A 46 50.26 113.49 -49.16
N VAL A 47 50.00 113.54 -47.87
CA VAL A 47 50.29 112.43 -46.95
C VAL A 47 49.22 111.34 -47.14
N LEU A 48 49.64 110.08 -47.25
CA LEU A 48 48.72 108.95 -47.53
C LEU A 48 48.06 108.37 -46.26
N PHE A 49 48.75 108.40 -45.12
CA PHE A 49 48.24 107.93 -43.83
C PHE A 49 48.91 108.64 -42.66
N ALA A 50 48.24 108.69 -41.51
CA ALA A 50 48.82 109.22 -40.26
C ALA A 50 49.98 108.33 -39.75
N PRO A 51 50.95 108.85 -38.97
CA PRO A 51 52.16 108.10 -38.57
C PRO A 51 51.91 106.68 -38.06
N VAL A 52 52.35 105.67 -38.83
CA VAL A 52 52.24 104.23 -38.51
C VAL A 52 53.54 103.77 -37.85
N ARG A 53 53.46 102.81 -36.93
CA ARG A 53 54.63 102.20 -36.27
C ARG A 53 55.45 101.38 -37.27
N MET A 54 56.77 101.50 -37.19
CA MET A 54 57.70 100.58 -37.84
C MET A 54 57.51 99.15 -37.32
N ILE A 55 57.75 98.17 -38.18
CA ILE A 55 57.67 96.75 -37.83
C ILE A 55 58.90 96.40 -37.01
N MET A 56 58.69 95.81 -35.84
CA MET A 56 59.73 95.31 -34.96
C MET A 56 59.63 93.78 -34.94
N VAL A 57 60.68 93.08 -35.39
CA VAL A 57 60.75 91.62 -35.35
C VAL A 57 61.63 91.20 -34.16
N PRO A 58 61.05 90.64 -33.07
CA PRO A 58 61.83 90.22 -31.91
C PRO A 58 62.81 89.08 -32.24
N PRO A 59 63.77 88.80 -31.33
CA PRO A 59 64.57 87.58 -31.37
C PRO A 59 63.69 86.32 -31.55
N ARG A 60 64.13 85.38 -32.39
CA ARG A 60 63.43 84.12 -32.69
C ARG A 60 62.05 84.28 -33.34
N HIS A 61 61.76 85.42 -33.94
CA HIS A 61 60.56 85.66 -34.74
C HIS A 61 60.93 86.04 -36.17
N TYR A 62 59.95 85.98 -37.06
CA TYR A 62 60.05 86.42 -38.45
C TYR A 62 58.73 87.06 -38.89
N CYS A 63 58.77 87.88 -39.93
CA CYS A 63 57.58 88.28 -40.70
C CYS A 63 57.81 88.04 -42.19
N VAL A 64 56.74 87.98 -42.97
CA VAL A 64 56.81 87.84 -44.45
C VAL A 64 56.28 89.12 -45.08
N VAL A 65 57.13 89.77 -45.88
CA VAL A 65 56.80 90.98 -46.65
C VAL A 65 56.59 90.58 -48.12
N LEU A 66 55.46 91.01 -48.67
CA LEU A 66 55.11 90.91 -50.09
C LEU A 66 55.62 92.16 -50.82
N ASN A 67 56.07 91.97 -52.07
CA ASN A 67 56.65 93.02 -52.92
C ASN A 67 57.87 93.74 -52.28
N PRO A 68 58.85 93.01 -51.70
CA PRO A 68 59.95 93.62 -50.94
C PRO A 68 60.80 94.56 -51.79
N VAL A 69 61.31 95.63 -51.18
CA VAL A 69 62.28 96.53 -51.84
C VAL A 69 63.50 95.79 -52.39
N ALA A 70 63.94 96.21 -53.58
CA ALA A 70 65.22 95.81 -54.13
C ALA A 70 66.35 96.53 -53.36
N ARG A 71 67.30 95.76 -52.86
CA ARG A 71 68.49 96.26 -52.18
C ARG A 71 69.73 96.03 -53.05
N ASN A 72 70.73 96.90 -52.93
CA ASN A 72 72.06 96.67 -53.51
C ASN A 72 72.90 95.75 -52.60
N ASP A 73 74.10 95.40 -53.05
CA ASP A 73 75.03 94.51 -52.32
C ASP A 73 75.48 95.08 -50.96
N GLU A 74 75.30 96.38 -50.73
CA GLU A 74 75.55 97.08 -49.46
C GLU A 74 74.29 97.17 -48.56
N GLY A 75 73.18 96.54 -48.95
CA GLY A 75 71.92 96.50 -48.20
C GLY A 75 71.05 97.76 -48.28
N GLN A 76 71.44 98.77 -49.08
CA GLN A 76 70.69 100.01 -49.27
C GLN A 76 69.58 99.85 -50.32
N VAL A 77 68.47 100.57 -50.14
CA VAL A 77 67.31 100.52 -51.05
C VAL A 77 67.62 101.18 -52.39
N GLN A 78 67.33 100.47 -53.48
CA GLN A 78 67.44 101.00 -54.83
C GLN A 78 66.23 101.87 -55.18
N PHE A 79 66.50 103.00 -55.82
CA PHE A 79 65.48 103.89 -56.39
C PHE A 79 65.57 103.88 -57.91
N ASP A 80 64.43 103.91 -58.59
CA ASP A 80 64.36 104.05 -60.04
C ASP A 80 64.75 105.48 -60.48
N ALA A 81 64.95 105.69 -61.78
CA ALA A 81 65.41 106.99 -62.34
C ALA A 81 64.48 108.19 -62.05
N SER A 82 63.24 107.93 -61.62
CA SER A 82 62.29 108.94 -61.15
C SER A 82 62.46 109.31 -59.68
N GLY A 83 63.03 108.42 -58.84
CA GLY A 83 63.14 108.56 -57.39
C GLY A 83 62.16 107.70 -56.57
N GLN A 84 61.39 106.81 -57.22
CA GLN A 84 60.54 105.83 -56.54
C GLN A 84 61.34 104.62 -56.07
N ALA A 85 61.02 104.05 -54.90
CA ALA A 85 61.69 102.85 -54.40
C ALA A 85 61.34 101.64 -55.29
N LYS A 86 62.37 100.93 -55.77
CA LYS A 86 62.20 99.79 -56.67
C LYS A 86 61.78 98.55 -55.88
N LEU A 87 60.71 97.88 -56.29
CA LEU A 87 60.18 96.68 -55.63
C LEU A 87 60.42 95.42 -56.46
N ARG A 88 60.57 94.28 -55.78
CA ARG A 88 60.48 92.94 -56.38
C ARG A 88 59.02 92.50 -56.38
N HIS A 89 58.27 92.96 -57.39
CA HIS A 89 56.85 92.64 -57.52
C HIS A 89 56.57 91.14 -57.57
N ALA A 90 55.51 90.70 -56.86
CA ALA A 90 55.11 89.31 -56.68
C ALA A 90 56.16 88.39 -55.99
N ASP A 91 57.25 88.95 -55.45
CA ASP A 91 58.20 88.22 -54.63
C ASP A 91 57.85 88.34 -53.13
N LEU A 92 58.40 87.42 -52.33
CA LEU A 92 58.32 87.41 -50.88
C LEU A 92 59.72 87.62 -50.27
N GLU A 93 59.78 88.28 -49.12
CA GLU A 93 60.98 88.36 -48.28
C GLU A 93 60.65 88.01 -46.85
N ILE A 94 61.42 87.08 -46.29
CA ILE A 94 61.32 86.66 -44.89
C ILE A 94 62.31 87.50 -44.10
N ARG A 95 61.78 88.44 -43.31
CA ARG A 95 62.60 89.32 -42.46
C ARG A 95 62.70 88.70 -41.08
N LEU A 96 63.92 88.37 -40.68
CA LEU A 96 64.28 87.89 -39.34
C LEU A 96 64.44 89.08 -38.38
N THR A 97 64.97 88.81 -37.18
CA THR A 97 65.30 89.82 -36.17
C THR A 97 66.25 90.88 -36.73
N GLN A 98 65.80 92.13 -36.80
CA GLN A 98 66.56 93.30 -37.24
C GLN A 98 65.97 94.57 -36.59
N ASP A 99 66.65 95.71 -36.75
CA ASP A 99 66.17 97.00 -36.24
C ASP A 99 64.78 97.38 -36.81
N PRO A 100 63.94 98.14 -36.07
CA PRO A 100 62.59 98.49 -36.51
C PRO A 100 62.60 99.20 -37.87
N PHE A 101 61.88 98.65 -38.84
CA PHE A 101 61.90 99.10 -40.22
C PHE A 101 60.52 99.60 -40.70
N PRO A 102 60.47 100.62 -41.56
CA PRO A 102 59.24 101.02 -42.25
C PRO A 102 58.88 100.03 -43.35
N LEU A 103 57.63 100.05 -43.80
CA LEU A 103 57.28 99.55 -45.13
C LEU A 103 57.47 100.68 -46.15
N TYR A 104 58.03 100.38 -47.31
CA TYR A 104 58.07 101.30 -48.44
C TYR A 104 56.73 101.31 -49.20
N PRO A 105 56.41 102.37 -49.96
CA PRO A 105 55.19 102.41 -50.76
C PRO A 105 55.08 101.22 -51.72
N GLY A 106 54.10 100.35 -51.49
CA GLY A 106 53.86 99.10 -52.26
C GLY A 106 54.39 97.82 -51.62
N GLU A 107 55.16 97.89 -50.52
CA GLU A 107 55.40 96.73 -49.64
C GLU A 107 54.17 96.47 -48.77
N GLU A 108 53.79 95.20 -48.62
CA GLU A 108 52.68 94.77 -47.75
C GLU A 108 53.13 93.64 -46.81
N ILE A 109 52.58 93.58 -45.60
CA ILE A 109 52.83 92.44 -44.70
C ILE A 109 51.88 91.30 -45.12
N GLN A 110 52.44 90.19 -45.62
CA GLN A 110 51.65 88.98 -45.88
C GLN A 110 51.45 88.17 -44.59
N LYS A 111 52.46 88.13 -43.72
CA LYS A 111 52.41 87.42 -42.45
C LYS A 111 53.04 88.25 -41.34
N ASP A 112 52.23 88.56 -40.33
CA ASP A 112 52.65 89.24 -39.11
C ASP A 112 53.74 88.47 -38.35
N VAL A 113 54.36 89.17 -37.39
CA VAL A 113 55.46 88.68 -36.55
C VAL A 113 55.09 87.35 -35.87
N THR A 114 55.66 86.26 -36.39
CA THR A 114 55.40 84.87 -35.99
C THR A 114 56.67 84.27 -35.39
N PRO A 115 56.60 83.47 -34.30
CA PRO A 115 57.78 82.77 -33.78
C PRO A 115 58.33 81.75 -34.79
N LEU A 116 59.65 81.58 -34.82
CA LEU A 116 60.33 80.53 -35.58
C LEU A 116 59.99 79.15 -35.00
N GLN A 117 59.85 78.15 -35.87
CA GLN A 117 59.42 76.81 -35.47
C GLN A 117 60.59 76.02 -34.87
N ILE A 118 60.44 75.60 -33.61
CA ILE A 118 61.42 74.76 -32.91
C ILE A 118 61.08 73.29 -33.18
N VAL A 119 62.07 72.53 -33.62
CA VAL A 119 62.00 71.09 -33.88
C VAL A 119 62.76 70.39 -32.76
N TYR A 120 62.06 69.50 -32.05
CA TYR A 120 62.60 68.77 -30.89
C TYR A 120 63.39 67.54 -31.33
N PRO A 121 64.23 66.94 -30.47
CA PRO A 121 64.77 65.60 -30.70
C PRO A 121 63.66 64.59 -31.00
N ASP A 122 63.97 63.55 -31.78
CA ASP A 122 63.03 62.52 -32.24
C ASP A 122 61.82 63.05 -33.04
N THR A 123 61.89 64.29 -33.53
CA THR A 123 60.93 64.87 -34.48
C THR A 123 61.64 65.47 -35.69
N ALA A 124 60.93 65.51 -36.81
CA ALA A 124 61.39 66.19 -38.03
C ALA A 124 60.23 66.93 -38.71
N LEU A 125 60.56 67.95 -39.49
CA LEU A 125 59.63 68.56 -40.42
C LEU A 125 59.80 67.92 -41.79
N ARG A 126 58.72 67.39 -42.38
CA ARG A 126 58.71 67.06 -43.82
C ARG A 126 58.54 68.37 -44.59
N LEU A 127 59.56 68.73 -45.34
CA LEU A 127 59.63 69.91 -46.18
C LEU A 127 59.39 69.51 -47.64
N GLN A 128 58.79 70.41 -48.41
CA GLN A 128 58.59 70.25 -49.85
C GLN A 128 59.00 71.52 -50.59
N ALA A 129 59.76 71.40 -51.68
CA ALA A 129 60.05 72.52 -52.57
C ALA A 129 58.82 72.89 -53.41
N LEU A 130 58.42 74.16 -53.39
CA LEU A 130 57.32 74.71 -54.20
C LEU A 130 57.78 75.10 -55.61
N LEU A 131 59.05 75.43 -55.77
CA LEU A 131 59.69 75.90 -57.00
C LEU A 131 61.17 75.52 -56.99
N ASP A 132 61.81 75.50 -58.17
CA ASP A 132 63.23 75.15 -58.30
C ASP A 132 64.12 76.21 -57.64
N PHE A 133 65.00 75.80 -56.72
CA PHE A 133 65.93 76.72 -56.06
C PHE A 133 67.25 76.05 -55.67
N GLU A 134 68.26 76.87 -55.40
CA GLU A 134 69.57 76.42 -54.91
C GLU A 134 69.68 76.74 -53.42
N GLU A 135 70.02 75.72 -52.62
CA GLU A 135 70.23 75.87 -51.18
C GLU A 135 71.63 76.47 -50.91
N GLU A 136 71.83 77.09 -49.73
CA GLU A 136 73.09 77.78 -49.38
C GLU A 136 74.31 76.83 -49.28
N GLY A 137 74.09 75.51 -49.37
CA GLY A 137 75.14 74.49 -49.50
C GLY A 137 75.45 74.05 -50.95
N GLY A 138 74.78 74.62 -51.96
CA GLY A 138 74.96 74.27 -53.38
C GLY A 138 74.11 73.10 -53.89
N GLU A 139 73.20 72.57 -53.08
CA GLU A 139 72.22 71.56 -53.52
C GLU A 139 71.11 72.24 -54.36
N LYS A 140 70.89 71.72 -55.58
CA LYS A 140 69.76 72.13 -56.44
C LYS A 140 68.54 71.30 -56.07
N ARG A 141 67.47 71.95 -55.59
CA ARG A 141 66.17 71.33 -55.27
C ARG A 141 65.20 71.57 -56.42
N VAL A 142 64.48 70.54 -56.84
CA VAL A 142 63.45 70.62 -57.90
C VAL A 142 62.07 70.74 -57.26
N ALA A 143 61.15 71.46 -57.91
CA ALA A 143 59.77 71.58 -57.47
C ALA A 143 59.12 70.20 -57.23
N GLY A 144 58.57 70.00 -56.04
CA GLY A 144 57.98 68.74 -55.58
C GLY A 144 58.93 67.80 -54.84
N ASP A 145 60.23 68.09 -54.76
CA ASP A 145 61.15 67.31 -53.91
C ASP A 145 60.77 67.42 -52.44
N GLU A 146 60.81 66.30 -51.72
CA GLU A 146 60.52 66.22 -50.27
C GLU A 146 61.78 65.79 -49.50
N TRP A 147 62.01 66.41 -48.34
CA TRP A 147 63.09 66.03 -47.42
C TRP A 147 62.72 66.29 -45.97
N LEU A 148 63.60 65.91 -45.04
CA LEU A 148 63.41 66.12 -43.61
C LEU A 148 64.37 67.18 -43.08
N PHE A 149 63.84 68.08 -42.24
CA PHE A 149 64.64 68.85 -41.30
C PHE A 149 64.56 68.15 -39.94
N GLU A 150 65.59 67.37 -39.60
CA GLU A 150 65.68 66.61 -38.35
C GLU A 150 66.04 67.52 -37.16
N GLY A 151 65.38 67.34 -36.02
CA GLY A 151 65.72 68.05 -34.78
C GLY A 151 66.91 67.43 -34.02
N PRO A 152 67.49 68.14 -33.03
CA PRO A 152 67.04 69.42 -32.49
C PRO A 152 67.54 70.63 -33.28
N GLY A 153 66.62 71.53 -33.66
CA GLY A 153 66.97 72.72 -34.43
C GLY A 153 65.83 73.74 -34.48
N THR A 154 66.15 74.99 -34.83
CA THR A 154 65.13 76.01 -35.16
C THR A 154 65.03 76.10 -36.67
N TYR A 155 63.87 75.76 -37.23
CA TYR A 155 63.63 75.88 -38.67
C TYR A 155 63.45 77.36 -39.04
N ILE A 156 64.28 77.83 -39.97
CA ILE A 156 64.15 79.13 -40.61
C ILE A 156 63.29 78.92 -41.87
N PRO A 157 62.08 79.50 -41.95
CA PRO A 157 61.25 79.40 -43.14
C PRO A 157 61.97 79.97 -44.37
N ARG A 158 61.70 79.37 -45.52
CA ARG A 158 62.09 79.84 -46.84
C ARG A 158 60.83 80.06 -47.68
N LYS A 159 60.86 80.94 -48.68
CA LYS A 159 59.67 81.23 -49.53
C LYS A 159 59.43 80.12 -50.56
N GLU A 160 60.49 79.40 -50.88
CA GLU A 160 60.56 78.30 -51.85
C GLU A 160 60.12 76.96 -51.23
N VAL A 161 59.91 76.90 -49.90
CA VAL A 161 59.73 75.64 -49.15
C VAL A 161 58.47 75.66 -48.29
N ALA A 162 57.57 74.71 -48.54
CA ALA A 162 56.41 74.44 -47.69
C ALA A 162 56.74 73.41 -46.60
N VAL A 163 56.22 73.62 -45.39
CA VAL A 163 56.22 72.61 -44.31
C VAL A 163 54.95 71.78 -44.46
N LEU A 164 55.08 70.49 -44.75
CA LEU A 164 53.94 69.57 -44.91
C LEU A 164 53.43 69.04 -43.57
N GLU A 165 54.29 68.39 -42.78
CA GLU A 165 53.91 67.76 -41.52
C GLU A 165 55.07 67.64 -40.53
N VAL A 166 54.74 67.44 -39.25
CA VAL A 166 55.70 67.13 -38.19
C VAL A 166 55.72 65.61 -37.98
N ILE A 167 56.77 64.94 -38.45
CA ILE A 167 56.98 63.51 -38.24
C ILE A 167 57.56 63.30 -36.82
N LYS A 168 57.06 62.28 -36.12
CA LYS A 168 57.58 61.82 -34.82
C LYS A 168 58.18 60.43 -34.98
N ALA A 169 59.26 60.15 -34.26
CA ALA A 169 59.82 58.81 -34.21
C ALA A 169 58.87 57.81 -33.55
N THR A 170 58.79 56.60 -34.10
CA THR A 170 58.03 55.48 -33.53
C THR A 170 58.97 54.64 -32.67
N VAL A 171 58.59 54.36 -31.42
CA VAL A 171 59.42 53.58 -30.49
C VAL A 171 59.21 52.08 -30.71
N ILE A 172 60.26 51.40 -31.15
CA ILE A 172 60.32 49.94 -31.32
C ILE A 172 60.85 49.33 -30.02
N ARG A 173 60.08 48.43 -29.39
CA ARG A 173 60.51 47.68 -28.19
C ARG A 173 61.22 46.38 -28.58
N GLU A 174 61.77 45.69 -27.58
CA GLU A 174 62.19 44.29 -27.73
C GLU A 174 61.00 43.43 -28.21
N ASN A 175 61.30 42.41 -29.02
CA ASN A 175 60.29 41.55 -29.66
C ASN A 175 59.26 42.30 -30.55
N GLN A 176 59.62 43.48 -31.07
CA GLN A 176 58.83 44.22 -32.05
C GLN A 176 59.67 44.59 -33.28
N ALA A 177 59.01 44.74 -34.42
CA ALA A 177 59.55 45.37 -35.61
C ALA A 177 58.53 46.37 -36.19
N ILE A 178 59.00 47.46 -36.79
CA ILE A 178 58.15 48.38 -37.55
C ILE A 178 58.11 47.94 -39.02
N ARG A 179 56.93 47.90 -39.62
CA ARG A 179 56.77 47.64 -41.06
C ARG A 179 56.69 48.96 -41.80
N LEU A 180 57.54 49.11 -42.80
CA LEU A 180 57.67 50.31 -43.62
C LEU A 180 57.29 50.00 -45.07
N ARG A 181 56.70 50.98 -45.75
CA ARG A 181 56.39 50.96 -47.18
C ARG A 181 57.06 52.13 -47.89
N ALA A 182 57.68 51.88 -49.04
CA ALA A 182 58.28 52.95 -49.85
C ALA A 182 57.20 53.71 -50.65
N ARG A 183 57.08 55.02 -50.43
CA ARG A 183 56.20 55.90 -51.23
C ARG A 183 56.78 56.27 -52.59
N LYS A 184 58.10 56.23 -52.72
CA LYS A 184 58.88 56.55 -53.92
C LYS A 184 60.11 55.64 -53.95
N GLU A 185 60.63 55.38 -55.14
CA GLU A 185 61.92 54.69 -55.30
C GLU A 185 63.03 55.51 -54.64
N GLY A 186 63.90 54.84 -53.89
CA GLY A 186 64.96 55.51 -53.14
C GLY A 186 65.77 54.54 -52.29
N LEU A 187 66.59 55.09 -51.40
CA LEU A 187 67.35 54.35 -50.39
C LEU A 187 66.59 54.42 -49.07
N ASP A 188 66.43 53.29 -48.39
CA ASP A 188 65.97 53.26 -47.00
C ASP A 188 67.08 53.72 -46.04
N ARG A 189 66.73 53.92 -44.77
CA ARG A 189 67.68 54.36 -43.73
C ARG A 189 68.81 53.36 -43.41
N SER A 190 68.77 52.15 -43.97
CA SER A 190 69.84 51.15 -43.90
C SER A 190 70.73 51.11 -45.15
N GLY A 191 70.46 51.97 -46.14
CA GLY A 191 71.20 52.04 -47.40
C GLY A 191 70.77 51.02 -48.44
N VAL A 192 69.63 50.33 -48.24
CA VAL A 192 69.09 49.37 -49.22
C VAL A 192 68.17 50.10 -50.19
N GLN A 193 68.35 49.82 -51.48
CA GLN A 193 67.48 50.36 -52.53
C GLN A 193 66.09 49.71 -52.47
N ARG A 194 65.05 50.54 -52.41
CA ARG A 194 63.64 50.14 -52.33
C ARG A 194 62.87 50.61 -53.55
N VAL A 195 61.98 49.76 -54.07
CA VAL A 195 61.05 50.14 -55.14
C VAL A 195 59.73 50.66 -54.58
N THR A 196 59.01 51.50 -55.34
CA THR A 196 57.72 52.05 -54.92
C THR A 196 56.73 50.95 -54.56
N GLY A 197 56.12 51.03 -53.37
CA GLY A 197 55.20 50.02 -52.85
C GLY A 197 55.88 48.79 -52.23
N GLU A 198 57.21 48.69 -52.24
CA GLU A 198 57.92 47.64 -51.50
C GLU A 198 57.71 47.81 -50.00
N GLU A 199 57.51 46.70 -49.32
CA GLU A 199 57.41 46.63 -47.86
C GLU A 199 58.58 45.83 -47.25
N TRP A 200 59.13 46.36 -46.16
CA TRP A 200 60.17 45.74 -45.35
C TRP A 200 59.92 46.01 -43.86
N GLN A 201 60.77 45.44 -43.00
CA GLN A 201 60.70 45.62 -41.55
C GLN A 201 62.03 46.11 -40.99
N VAL A 202 61.96 46.91 -39.92
CA VAL A 202 63.12 47.31 -39.12
C VAL A 202 62.92 46.85 -37.69
N SER A 203 63.86 46.06 -37.17
CA SER A 203 63.84 45.44 -35.83
C SER A 203 64.83 46.08 -34.84
N LYS A 204 65.46 47.20 -35.21
CA LYS A 204 66.42 47.90 -34.35
C LYS A 204 65.66 48.61 -33.21
N VAL A 205 65.79 48.09 -31.99
CA VAL A 205 65.18 48.64 -30.78
C VAL A 205 65.58 50.11 -30.58
N GLY A 206 64.60 50.95 -30.24
CA GLY A 206 64.78 52.39 -30.03
C GLY A 206 63.74 53.25 -30.78
N ALA A 207 63.96 54.57 -30.80
CA ALA A 207 63.15 55.50 -31.58
C ALA A 207 63.57 55.45 -33.05
N TYR A 208 62.66 54.97 -33.92
CA TYR A 208 62.84 55.00 -35.37
C TYR A 208 62.09 56.20 -35.97
N LEU A 209 62.84 57.21 -36.41
CA LEU A 209 62.30 58.32 -37.19
C LEU A 209 62.22 57.89 -38.68
N PRO A 210 61.02 57.83 -39.30
CA PRO A 210 60.88 57.46 -40.71
C PRO A 210 61.50 58.50 -41.65
N GLY A 211 62.09 58.05 -42.76
CA GLY A 211 62.55 58.90 -43.86
C GLY A 211 61.39 59.60 -44.61
N ALA A 212 61.70 60.64 -45.40
CA ALA A 212 60.68 61.44 -46.11
C ALA A 212 59.73 60.60 -47.00
N HIS A 213 60.25 59.52 -47.59
CA HIS A 213 59.51 58.60 -48.46
C HIS A 213 59.18 57.25 -47.80
N GLU A 214 59.43 57.09 -46.50
CA GLU A 214 59.09 55.89 -45.72
C GLU A 214 57.72 56.08 -45.05
N GLU A 215 56.76 55.21 -45.36
CA GLU A 215 55.46 55.18 -44.72
C GLU A 215 55.42 54.09 -43.65
N VAL A 216 55.06 54.46 -42.42
CA VAL A 216 54.83 53.49 -41.33
C VAL A 216 53.48 52.81 -41.55
N VAL A 217 53.51 51.49 -41.73
CA VAL A 217 52.30 50.68 -41.94
C VAL A 217 51.79 50.12 -40.62
N ASP A 218 52.60 49.32 -39.92
CA ASP A 218 52.24 48.68 -38.66
C ASP A 218 53.46 48.42 -37.74
N ILE A 219 53.19 47.94 -36.53
CA ILE A 219 54.19 47.39 -35.61
C ILE A 219 53.86 45.90 -35.43
N VAL A 220 54.76 45.04 -35.89
CA VAL A 220 54.63 43.58 -35.80
C VAL A 220 55.24 43.11 -34.48
N ASN A 221 54.46 42.39 -33.68
CA ASN A 221 54.93 41.73 -32.46
C ASN A 221 55.49 40.33 -32.78
N ALA A 222 56.48 39.87 -32.03
CA ALA A 222 56.96 38.49 -32.11
C ALA A 222 55.95 37.51 -31.50
N PHE A 223 55.84 36.33 -32.12
CA PHE A 223 55.24 35.15 -31.51
C PHE A 223 56.26 34.50 -30.56
N ILE A 224 55.87 34.32 -29.31
CA ILE A 224 56.66 33.61 -28.29
C ILE A 224 56.34 32.12 -28.43
N LEU A 225 57.37 31.32 -28.73
CA LEU A 225 57.25 29.88 -28.93
C LEU A 225 57.57 29.14 -27.63
N THR A 226 56.96 27.97 -27.45
CA THR A 226 57.24 27.07 -26.31
C THR A 226 57.36 25.64 -26.81
N ASP A 227 57.89 24.73 -26.00
CA ASP A 227 58.00 23.30 -26.38
C ASP A 227 56.65 22.64 -26.70
N LYS A 228 55.54 23.33 -26.40
CA LYS A 228 54.18 22.91 -26.72
C LYS A 228 53.61 23.52 -28.00
N ASN A 229 54.21 24.57 -28.55
CA ASN A 229 53.63 25.40 -29.60
C ASN A 229 54.67 25.71 -30.69
N ALA A 230 54.39 25.28 -31.92
CA ALA A 230 55.14 25.65 -33.12
C ALA A 230 54.34 26.64 -33.98
N LEU A 231 55.00 27.52 -34.72
CA LEU A 231 54.35 28.45 -35.63
C LEU A 231 54.36 27.90 -37.06
N HIS A 232 53.19 27.75 -37.67
CA HIS A 232 53.04 27.36 -39.07
C HIS A 232 53.07 28.60 -39.95
N VAL A 233 54.09 28.67 -40.80
CA VAL A 233 54.34 29.81 -41.69
C VAL A 233 54.44 29.36 -43.15
N ARG A 234 54.03 30.23 -44.05
CA ARG A 234 54.02 30.06 -45.51
C ARG A 234 54.80 31.19 -46.19
N ALA A 235 55.62 30.88 -47.19
CA ALA A 235 56.32 31.89 -47.98
C ALA A 235 55.43 32.50 -49.08
N LEU A 236 55.25 33.82 -49.05
CA LEU A 236 54.49 34.58 -50.08
C LEU A 236 55.33 34.87 -51.34
N ARG A 237 56.65 34.95 -51.20
CA ARG A 237 57.62 35.22 -52.27
C ARG A 237 58.92 34.49 -51.98
N PRO A 238 59.79 34.20 -52.98
CA PRO A 238 61.08 33.58 -52.67
C PRO A 238 61.95 34.54 -51.86
N PHE A 239 62.44 34.07 -50.72
CA PHE A 239 63.31 34.85 -49.83
C PHE A 239 64.20 33.91 -49.01
N ARG A 240 65.16 34.48 -48.28
CA ARG A 240 66.00 33.75 -47.34
C ARG A 240 65.50 34.00 -45.93
N ASP A 241 65.17 32.93 -45.21
CA ASP A 241 64.69 33.04 -43.84
C ASP A 241 65.82 33.45 -42.87
N ALA A 242 65.46 33.92 -41.67
CA ALA A 242 66.45 34.33 -40.67
C ALA A 242 67.33 33.17 -40.14
N GLY A 243 66.97 31.91 -40.44
CA GLY A 243 67.82 30.73 -40.21
C GLY A 243 68.79 30.45 -41.38
N GLY A 244 68.78 31.30 -42.41
CA GLY A 244 69.66 31.21 -43.57
C GLY A 244 69.22 30.24 -44.66
N ARG A 245 68.05 29.59 -44.54
CA ARG A 245 67.50 28.68 -45.57
C ARG A 245 66.77 29.47 -46.66
N GLU A 246 66.90 29.03 -47.90
CA GLU A 246 66.10 29.57 -49.01
C GLU A 246 64.70 28.97 -48.99
N ARG A 247 63.68 29.82 -49.13
CA ARG A 247 62.26 29.45 -49.20
C ARG A 247 61.69 29.86 -50.54
N ARG A 248 60.86 29.01 -51.13
CA ARG A 248 60.12 29.29 -52.38
C ARG A 248 58.67 29.64 -52.10
N THR A 249 58.03 30.39 -52.99
CA THR A 249 56.61 30.72 -52.90
C THR A 249 55.75 29.48 -52.68
N GLY A 250 54.87 29.52 -51.68
CA GLY A 250 53.97 28.43 -51.33
C GLY A 250 54.60 27.29 -50.52
N GLU A 251 55.90 27.34 -50.21
CA GLU A 251 56.49 26.42 -49.23
C GLU A 251 55.98 26.77 -47.83
N GLU A 252 55.63 25.73 -47.08
CA GLU A 252 55.15 25.83 -45.70
C GLU A 252 56.09 25.09 -44.75
N TRP A 253 56.34 25.65 -43.57
CA TRP A 253 57.15 25.00 -42.55
C TRP A 253 56.70 25.39 -41.14
N LEU A 254 57.25 24.69 -40.15
CA LEU A 254 57.11 25.03 -38.74
C LEU A 254 58.35 25.76 -38.24
N VAL A 255 58.15 26.79 -37.44
CA VAL A 255 59.19 27.40 -36.58
C VAL A 255 58.97 26.87 -35.16
N THR A 256 60.01 26.29 -34.57
CA THR A 256 59.98 25.72 -33.23
C THR A 256 60.93 26.47 -32.28
N VAL A 257 60.83 26.23 -30.97
CA VAL A 257 61.78 26.79 -29.97
C VAL A 257 63.23 26.44 -30.30
N ALA A 258 63.48 25.25 -30.88
CA ALA A 258 64.80 24.84 -31.31
C ALA A 258 65.40 25.73 -32.43
N ASP A 259 64.57 26.44 -33.18
CA ASP A 259 65.01 27.45 -34.16
C ASP A 259 65.16 28.84 -33.52
N ARG A 260 64.20 29.25 -32.67
CA ARG A 260 64.21 30.51 -31.88
C ARG A 260 63.08 30.57 -30.85
N GLU A 261 63.30 31.26 -29.74
CA GLU A 261 62.28 31.50 -28.70
C GLU A 261 61.20 32.52 -29.13
N ALA A 262 61.58 33.55 -29.87
CA ALA A 262 60.67 34.58 -30.38
C ALA A 262 60.83 34.73 -31.90
N HIS A 263 59.71 34.66 -32.63
CA HIS A 263 59.67 34.80 -34.08
C HIS A 263 58.80 35.99 -34.49
N ILE A 264 59.42 37.03 -35.07
CA ILE A 264 58.74 38.11 -35.77
C ILE A 264 58.52 37.66 -37.22
N PRO A 265 57.28 37.51 -37.70
CA PRO A 265 57.01 37.14 -39.09
C PRO A 265 57.49 38.23 -40.03
N SER A 266 58.32 37.86 -41.00
CA SER A 266 58.80 38.74 -42.07
C SER A 266 57.67 39.14 -43.03
N VAL A 267 57.86 40.21 -43.80
CA VAL A 267 56.93 40.62 -44.89
C VAL A 267 56.74 39.51 -45.95
N ALA A 268 57.71 38.62 -46.10
CA ALA A 268 57.63 37.47 -47.01
C ALA A 268 56.99 36.22 -46.38
N GLU A 269 56.66 36.25 -45.08
CA GLU A 269 56.08 35.15 -44.31
C GLU A 269 54.62 35.46 -43.98
N GLU A 270 53.73 34.52 -44.28
CA GLU A 270 52.33 34.52 -43.84
C GLU A 270 52.18 33.51 -42.70
N VAL A 271 51.63 33.94 -41.57
CA VAL A 271 51.32 33.02 -40.45
C VAL A 271 50.02 32.31 -40.76
N VAL A 272 50.09 31.00 -40.99
CA VAL A 272 48.91 30.14 -41.23
C VAL A 272 48.24 29.78 -39.90
N GLY A 273 49.03 29.55 -38.85
CA GLY A 273 48.49 29.26 -37.52
C GLY A 273 49.55 28.87 -36.49
N VAL A 274 49.08 28.45 -35.31
CA VAL A 274 49.89 27.84 -34.25
C VAL A 274 49.53 26.36 -34.20
N VAL A 275 50.54 25.49 -34.19
CA VAL A 275 50.39 24.03 -34.12
C VAL A 275 50.83 23.56 -32.74
N ASP A 276 49.91 22.93 -32.02
CA ASP A 276 50.18 22.35 -30.72
C ASP A 276 50.91 21.01 -30.84
N VAL A 277 51.72 20.67 -29.83
CA VAL A 277 52.48 19.42 -29.79
C VAL A 277 51.56 18.21 -29.64
N THR A 278 51.68 17.22 -30.54
CA THR A 278 51.06 15.91 -30.38
C THR A 278 51.93 15.10 -29.42
N THR A 279 51.36 14.70 -28.27
CA THR A 279 52.03 13.87 -27.27
C THR A 279 51.38 12.50 -27.21
N LEU A 280 52.20 11.45 -27.28
CA LEU A 280 51.79 10.06 -27.13
C LEU A 280 52.35 9.52 -25.81
N ASN A 281 51.51 8.86 -25.02
CA ASN A 281 51.91 8.09 -23.85
C ASN A 281 52.40 6.67 -24.26
N SER A 282 52.99 5.92 -23.33
CA SER A 282 53.47 4.54 -23.54
C SER A 282 52.42 3.59 -24.13
N ARG A 283 51.16 3.76 -23.75
CA ARG A 283 50.01 2.99 -24.23
C ARG A 283 49.23 3.66 -25.36
N GLN A 284 49.84 4.61 -26.06
CA GLN A 284 49.20 5.33 -27.16
C GLN A 284 50.02 5.24 -28.45
N TYR A 285 49.30 5.29 -29.56
CA TYR A 285 49.85 5.35 -30.90
C TYR A 285 48.97 6.24 -31.78
N CYS A 286 49.49 6.68 -32.92
CA CYS A 286 48.69 7.33 -33.93
C CYS A 286 49.14 6.92 -35.33
N VAL A 287 48.26 7.12 -36.30
CA VAL A 287 48.54 6.91 -37.72
C VAL A 287 48.59 8.28 -38.38
N VAL A 288 49.78 8.68 -38.83
CA VAL A 288 50.00 9.91 -39.59
C VAL A 288 49.78 9.60 -41.07
N LEU A 289 48.81 10.27 -41.68
CA LEU A 289 48.57 10.28 -43.11
C LEU A 289 49.48 11.31 -43.80
N ASP A 290 49.87 11.00 -45.03
CA ASP A 290 50.75 11.80 -45.89
C ASP A 290 52.06 12.24 -45.20
N PRO A 291 52.79 11.31 -44.53
CA PRO A 291 53.95 11.64 -43.73
C PRO A 291 55.01 12.37 -44.56
N VAL A 292 55.60 13.42 -43.97
CA VAL A 292 56.65 14.19 -44.66
C VAL A 292 57.96 13.41 -44.60
N GLY A 293 58.51 13.09 -45.78
CA GLY A 293 59.77 12.36 -45.93
C GLY A 293 61.01 13.23 -45.62
N ALA A 294 62.20 12.63 -45.79
CA ALA A 294 63.46 13.36 -45.67
C ALA A 294 63.58 14.53 -46.66
N ASP A 295 62.92 14.41 -47.82
CA ASP A 295 62.89 15.42 -48.90
C ASP A 295 62.02 16.66 -48.57
N GLY A 296 61.42 16.72 -47.38
CA GLY A 296 60.59 17.85 -46.94
C GLY A 296 59.21 17.93 -47.61
N LYS A 297 58.78 16.90 -48.33
CA LYS A 297 57.48 16.82 -49.00
C LYS A 297 56.58 15.73 -48.41
N PRO A 298 55.24 15.93 -48.36
CA PRO A 298 54.29 14.91 -47.93
C PRO A 298 54.21 13.74 -48.92
N GLN A 299 54.21 12.51 -48.39
CA GLN A 299 54.11 11.28 -49.17
C GLN A 299 52.64 10.89 -49.37
N LEU A 300 51.97 11.52 -50.34
CA LEU A 300 50.53 11.37 -50.57
C LEU A 300 50.09 9.90 -50.70
N GLY A 301 49.11 9.51 -49.89
CA GLY A 301 48.53 8.18 -49.82
C GLY A 301 49.26 7.19 -48.91
N GLN A 302 50.42 7.56 -48.34
CA GLN A 302 51.14 6.70 -47.39
C GLN A 302 50.69 6.94 -45.94
N LYS A 303 50.88 5.90 -45.11
CA LYS A 303 50.56 5.92 -43.68
C LYS A 303 51.81 5.60 -42.85
N ARG A 304 52.07 6.39 -41.81
CA ARG A 304 53.15 6.14 -40.84
C ARG A 304 52.58 5.97 -39.44
N VAL A 305 52.70 4.76 -38.90
CA VAL A 305 52.36 4.46 -37.50
C VAL A 305 53.45 5.01 -36.59
N VAL A 306 53.07 5.85 -35.62
CA VAL A 306 53.96 6.36 -34.56
C VAL A 306 53.47 5.80 -33.22
N LYS A 307 54.33 5.06 -32.51
CA LYS A 307 54.03 4.41 -31.23
C LYS A 307 55.09 4.72 -30.17
N GLY A 308 54.69 4.63 -28.90
CA GLY A 308 55.53 4.83 -27.73
C GLY A 308 55.65 6.31 -27.30
N GLU A 309 56.25 6.53 -26.13
CA GLU A 309 56.39 7.86 -25.51
C GLU A 309 57.16 8.83 -26.40
N ARG A 310 56.44 9.72 -27.09
CA ARG A 310 56.98 10.69 -28.05
C ARG A 310 56.16 11.96 -28.05
N SER A 311 56.84 13.09 -28.21
CA SER A 311 56.24 14.40 -28.44
C SER A 311 56.75 14.92 -29.79
N PHE A 312 55.83 15.27 -30.68
CA PHE A 312 56.17 15.76 -32.01
C PHE A 312 55.10 16.73 -32.54
N PHE A 313 55.49 17.60 -33.47
CA PHE A 313 54.55 18.47 -34.18
C PHE A 313 54.17 17.81 -35.52
N LEU A 314 52.89 17.86 -35.88
CA LEU A 314 52.42 17.49 -37.21
C LEU A 314 52.97 18.49 -38.23
N ARG A 315 53.71 18.01 -39.23
CA ARG A 315 54.28 18.89 -40.27
C ARG A 315 53.18 19.35 -41.24
N PRO A 316 53.39 20.46 -41.98
CA PRO A 316 52.42 20.92 -42.97
C PRO A 316 52.09 19.81 -43.99
N GLY A 317 50.80 19.50 -44.13
CA GLY A 317 50.26 18.39 -44.93
C GLY A 317 50.01 17.09 -44.15
N GLU A 318 50.68 16.87 -43.01
CA GLU A 318 50.42 15.70 -42.16
C GLU A 318 49.10 15.87 -41.40
N HIS A 319 48.31 14.79 -41.33
CA HIS A 319 47.09 14.73 -40.54
C HIS A 319 46.95 13.36 -39.87
N LEU A 320 46.24 13.30 -38.74
CA LEU A 320 46.00 12.06 -38.01
C LEU A 320 44.74 11.37 -38.55
N GLU A 321 44.82 10.08 -38.89
CA GLU A 321 43.68 9.34 -39.45
C GLU A 321 42.50 9.26 -38.47
N ASN A 322 42.75 8.73 -37.27
CA ASN A 322 41.75 8.59 -36.19
C ASN A 322 42.26 9.25 -34.89
N GLY A 323 43.00 10.35 -34.99
CA GLY A 323 43.60 11.04 -33.84
C GLY A 323 44.66 10.21 -33.09
N ILE A 324 44.72 10.39 -31.77
CA ILE A 324 45.52 9.57 -30.85
C ILE A 324 44.65 8.36 -30.45
N GLN A 325 45.18 7.15 -30.64
CA GLN A 325 44.53 5.88 -30.34
C GLN A 325 45.26 5.17 -29.19
N ASP A 326 44.52 4.43 -28.37
CA ASP A 326 45.10 3.58 -27.35
C ASP A 326 45.54 2.23 -27.95
N VAL A 327 46.69 1.72 -27.50
CA VAL A 327 47.25 0.41 -27.88
C VAL A 327 46.29 -0.71 -27.47
N TYR A 328 46.12 -1.73 -28.32
CA TYR A 328 45.27 -2.87 -27.97
C TYR A 328 45.94 -3.74 -26.91
N VAL A 329 45.51 -3.60 -25.66
CA VAL A 329 45.92 -4.46 -24.55
C VAL A 329 44.95 -5.63 -24.49
N LEU A 330 45.39 -6.83 -24.90
CA LEU A 330 44.58 -8.05 -24.86
C LEU A 330 44.84 -8.82 -23.56
N SER A 331 43.77 -9.30 -22.94
CA SER A 331 43.83 -10.27 -21.83
C SER A 331 43.90 -11.72 -22.34
N GLU A 332 44.10 -12.70 -21.46
CA GLU A 332 44.07 -14.13 -21.82
C GLU A 332 42.72 -14.58 -22.41
N GLU A 333 41.64 -13.87 -22.08
CA GLU A 333 40.27 -14.13 -22.54
C GLU A 333 39.91 -13.37 -23.82
N GLU A 334 40.82 -12.57 -24.36
CA GLU A 334 40.59 -11.72 -25.53
C GLU A 334 41.49 -12.07 -26.72
N GLY A 335 40.99 -11.78 -27.92
CA GLY A 335 41.74 -11.89 -29.16
C GLY A 335 41.33 -10.86 -30.21
N LEU A 336 42.22 -10.61 -31.16
CA LEU A 336 41.96 -9.78 -32.34
C LEU A 336 41.97 -10.64 -33.58
N VAL A 337 40.94 -10.50 -34.42
CA VAL A 337 40.94 -11.01 -35.79
C VAL A 337 41.54 -9.95 -36.69
N LEU A 338 42.66 -10.28 -37.30
CA LEU A 338 43.44 -9.40 -38.18
C LEU A 338 43.23 -9.79 -39.65
N ARG A 339 43.38 -8.81 -40.55
CA ARG A 339 43.40 -8.98 -42.00
C ARG A 339 44.62 -8.27 -42.59
N ALA A 340 45.41 -9.00 -43.38
CA ALA A 340 46.46 -8.41 -44.19
C ALA A 340 45.85 -7.62 -45.36
N VAL A 341 46.22 -6.35 -45.50
CA VAL A 341 45.85 -5.48 -46.64
C VAL A 341 46.90 -5.58 -47.75
N GLU A 342 48.17 -5.63 -47.35
CA GLU A 342 49.33 -5.84 -48.23
C GLU A 342 50.04 -7.16 -47.89
N GLU A 343 51.09 -7.53 -48.62
CA GLU A 343 51.91 -8.71 -48.31
C GLU A 343 52.87 -8.38 -47.16
N GLU A 344 52.78 -9.13 -46.05
CA GLU A 344 53.58 -8.88 -44.84
C GLU A 344 54.15 -10.17 -44.26
N GLU A 345 55.33 -10.05 -43.63
CA GLU A 345 55.92 -11.09 -42.80
C GLU A 345 55.61 -10.82 -41.32
N ASP A 346 54.68 -11.59 -40.74
CA ASP A 346 54.40 -11.54 -39.29
C ASP A 346 55.66 -11.96 -38.51
N GLU A 347 56.26 -11.04 -37.73
CA GLU A 347 57.18 -11.41 -36.64
C GLU A 347 56.39 -11.75 -35.37
N GLU A 348 56.11 -13.05 -35.13
CA GLU A 348 55.56 -13.52 -33.84
C GLU A 348 56.56 -13.28 -32.69
N GLU A 349 56.41 -12.17 -31.96
CA GLU A 349 57.07 -11.92 -30.67
C GLU A 349 56.43 -12.75 -29.53
N GLY A 350 56.44 -14.08 -29.68
CA GLY A 350 56.07 -15.03 -28.65
C GLY A 350 57.20 -15.22 -27.62
N THR A 351 56.87 -15.07 -26.33
CA THR A 351 57.75 -15.16 -25.14
C THR A 351 58.45 -16.51 -24.88
N SER A 352 58.51 -17.44 -25.85
CA SER A 352 59.16 -18.74 -25.69
C SER A 352 60.21 -19.03 -26.77
N ARG A 353 61.41 -19.41 -26.31
CA ARG A 353 62.69 -19.54 -27.05
C ARG A 353 62.75 -20.57 -28.21
N THR A 354 61.63 -21.06 -28.72
CA THR A 354 61.56 -22.14 -29.71
C THR A 354 61.06 -21.66 -31.08
N LYS A 355 62.02 -21.34 -31.96
CA LYS A 355 61.86 -21.12 -33.41
C LYS A 355 60.88 -20.02 -33.82
N LYS A 356 61.40 -18.78 -33.94
CA LYS A 356 60.87 -17.75 -34.84
C LYS A 356 60.60 -18.38 -36.22
N ARG A 357 59.34 -18.49 -36.62
CA ARG A 357 58.89 -18.75 -37.99
C ARG A 357 58.11 -17.51 -38.40
N GLY A 358 58.70 -16.65 -39.23
CA GLY A 358 57.92 -15.62 -39.91
C GLY A 358 56.84 -16.29 -40.75
N ILE A 359 55.59 -15.93 -40.54
CA ILE A 359 54.47 -16.44 -41.33
C ILE A 359 54.19 -15.38 -42.39
N GLN A 360 54.52 -15.70 -43.64
CA GLN A 360 54.16 -14.85 -44.78
C GLN A 360 52.63 -14.85 -44.94
N ARG A 361 52.01 -13.67 -44.83
CA ARG A 361 50.57 -13.46 -45.01
C ARG A 361 50.31 -12.88 -46.39
N ARG A 362 49.34 -13.43 -47.10
CA ARG A 362 48.89 -12.89 -48.38
C ARG A 362 47.80 -11.82 -48.15
N PRO A 363 47.67 -10.84 -49.05
CA PRO A 363 46.55 -9.89 -49.00
C PRO A 363 45.20 -10.61 -48.90
N GLY A 364 44.42 -10.27 -47.88
CA GLY A 364 43.12 -10.86 -47.57
C GLY A 364 43.14 -12.05 -46.60
N ASP A 365 44.31 -12.61 -46.26
CA ASP A 365 44.41 -13.65 -45.24
C ASP A 365 43.93 -13.14 -43.88
N ARG A 366 43.22 -14.00 -43.13
CA ARG A 366 42.70 -13.71 -41.79
C ARG A 366 43.33 -14.64 -40.76
N TRP A 367 43.73 -14.09 -39.62
CA TRP A 367 44.20 -14.85 -38.47
C TRP A 367 43.74 -14.22 -37.16
N MET A 368 43.96 -14.93 -36.06
CA MET A 368 43.63 -14.48 -34.72
C MET A 368 44.90 -14.35 -33.89
N LEU A 369 45.11 -13.17 -33.31
CA LEU A 369 46.04 -12.95 -32.20
C LEU A 369 45.27 -13.18 -30.89
N ARG A 370 45.86 -13.91 -29.92
CA ARG A 370 45.30 -14.09 -28.57
C ARG A 370 46.19 -13.41 -27.55
N GLY A 371 45.61 -12.87 -26.48
CA GLY A 371 46.39 -12.33 -25.38
C GLY A 371 47.08 -13.39 -24.51
N PRO A 372 47.89 -12.97 -23.52
CA PRO A 372 48.07 -11.58 -23.09
C PRO A 372 49.19 -10.88 -23.87
N ILE A 373 48.87 -9.81 -24.61
CA ILE A 373 49.84 -9.05 -25.43
C ILE A 373 49.36 -7.60 -25.67
N GLU A 374 50.30 -6.66 -25.75
CA GLU A 374 50.04 -5.28 -26.22
C GLU A 374 50.31 -5.21 -27.73
N TYR A 375 49.29 -4.92 -28.54
CA TYR A 375 49.36 -4.94 -30.00
C TYR A 375 49.07 -3.56 -30.62
N VAL A 376 49.92 -3.16 -31.57
CA VAL A 376 49.73 -1.96 -32.41
C VAL A 376 49.69 -2.43 -33.86
N PRO A 377 48.59 -2.21 -34.61
CA PRO A 377 48.52 -2.61 -36.00
C PRO A 377 49.55 -1.85 -36.85
N PRO A 378 50.39 -2.54 -37.65
CA PRO A 378 51.19 -1.90 -38.70
C PRO A 378 50.27 -1.36 -39.81
N ALA A 379 50.80 -0.48 -40.66
CA ALA A 379 50.02 0.17 -41.74
C ALA A 379 49.44 -0.83 -42.78
N THR A 380 50.03 -2.01 -42.84
CA THR A 380 49.72 -3.16 -43.72
C THR A 380 48.61 -4.07 -43.19
N VAL A 381 48.18 -3.90 -41.93
CA VAL A 381 47.19 -4.77 -41.26
C VAL A 381 46.01 -3.98 -40.73
N GLU A 382 44.83 -4.55 -40.95
CA GLU A 382 43.56 -4.03 -40.45
C GLU A 382 43.02 -4.94 -39.34
N VAL A 383 42.64 -4.33 -38.21
CA VAL A 383 41.93 -5.02 -37.13
C VAL A 383 40.45 -5.11 -37.50
N LEU A 384 39.97 -6.32 -37.81
CA LEU A 384 38.56 -6.51 -38.20
C LEU A 384 37.62 -6.58 -36.98
N LEU A 385 37.96 -7.42 -36.01
CA LEU A 385 37.07 -7.77 -34.89
C LEU A 385 37.88 -8.03 -33.63
N ARG A 386 37.53 -7.37 -32.52
CA ARG A 386 37.86 -7.86 -31.18
C ARG A 386 36.91 -9.00 -30.84
N ARG A 387 37.42 -10.04 -30.19
CA ARG A 387 36.66 -11.21 -29.77
C ARG A 387 37.01 -11.55 -28.33
N ASP A 388 35.96 -11.79 -27.57
CA ASP A 388 36.05 -12.16 -26.18
C ASP A 388 35.65 -13.64 -26.05
N ALA A 389 36.25 -14.34 -25.09
CA ALA A 389 35.86 -15.70 -24.77
C ALA A 389 34.46 -15.70 -24.14
N ILE A 390 33.54 -16.51 -24.66
CA ILE A 390 32.19 -16.60 -24.14
C ILE A 390 32.20 -17.62 -22.99
N PRO A 391 31.92 -17.24 -21.73
CA PRO A 391 31.78 -18.19 -20.64
C PRO A 391 30.48 -18.99 -20.82
N LEU A 392 30.59 -20.32 -20.75
CA LEU A 392 29.47 -21.25 -20.88
C LEU A 392 29.46 -22.21 -19.68
N ASP A 393 28.36 -22.22 -18.95
CA ASP A 393 28.09 -23.18 -17.87
C ASP A 393 27.74 -24.58 -18.45
N GLU A 394 27.77 -25.63 -17.63
CA GLU A 394 27.52 -27.03 -18.05
C GLU A 394 26.18 -27.22 -18.79
N ASN A 395 25.18 -26.40 -18.47
CA ASN A 395 23.84 -26.42 -19.07
C ASN A 395 23.65 -25.36 -20.17
N GLU A 396 24.67 -24.58 -20.50
CA GLU A 396 24.64 -23.54 -21.53
C GLU A 396 25.54 -23.89 -22.72
N GLY A 397 25.17 -23.38 -23.89
CA GLY A 397 25.94 -23.55 -25.10
C GLY A 397 25.61 -22.52 -26.17
N ILE A 398 26.44 -22.47 -27.20
CA ILE A 398 26.28 -21.62 -28.38
C ILE A 398 26.31 -22.49 -29.65
N TYR A 399 25.59 -22.05 -30.69
CA TYR A 399 25.75 -22.60 -32.03
C TYR A 399 26.86 -21.85 -32.75
N VAL A 400 27.82 -22.61 -33.28
CA VAL A 400 28.97 -22.10 -34.01
C VAL A 400 28.93 -22.65 -35.43
N ARG A 401 29.06 -21.77 -36.41
CA ARG A 401 29.20 -22.11 -37.83
C ARG A 401 30.61 -21.79 -38.29
N ASP A 402 31.22 -22.76 -38.94
CA ASP A 402 32.47 -22.58 -39.68
C ASP A 402 32.15 -21.99 -41.06
N ILE A 403 32.76 -20.84 -41.36
CA ILE A 403 32.58 -20.06 -42.60
C ILE A 403 33.18 -20.80 -43.81
N LYS A 404 34.27 -21.55 -43.62
CA LYS A 404 34.96 -22.30 -44.68
C LYS A 404 34.25 -23.60 -45.02
N THR A 405 33.79 -24.35 -44.02
CA THR A 405 33.13 -25.66 -44.23
C THR A 405 31.60 -25.60 -44.27
N GLY A 406 31.01 -24.48 -43.82
CA GLY A 406 29.56 -24.33 -43.65
C GLY A 406 28.97 -25.17 -42.50
N LYS A 407 29.79 -25.96 -41.80
CA LYS A 407 29.32 -26.91 -40.79
C LYS A 407 28.91 -26.16 -39.51
N VAL A 408 27.66 -26.34 -39.10
CA VAL A 408 27.11 -25.86 -37.83
C VAL A 408 27.27 -26.93 -36.76
N ARG A 409 27.64 -26.54 -35.53
CA ARG A 409 27.68 -27.40 -34.34
C ARG A 409 27.27 -26.63 -33.09
N ALA A 410 26.77 -27.33 -32.08
CA ALA A 410 26.63 -26.79 -30.74
C ALA A 410 27.93 -27.00 -29.94
N VAL A 411 28.38 -25.99 -29.22
CA VAL A 411 29.46 -26.06 -28.22
C VAL A 411 28.84 -25.76 -26.86
N ILE A 412 29.07 -26.63 -25.88
CA ILE A 412 28.33 -26.69 -24.60
C ILE A 412 29.34 -26.88 -23.46
N GLY A 413 29.10 -26.27 -22.30
CA GLY A 413 29.77 -26.63 -21.03
C GLY A 413 31.26 -26.29 -20.90
N GLN A 414 31.80 -25.42 -21.75
CA GLN A 414 33.16 -24.91 -21.62
C GLN A 414 33.28 -23.50 -22.19
N THR A 415 34.02 -22.61 -21.53
CA THR A 415 34.34 -21.27 -22.05
C THR A 415 34.96 -21.38 -23.45
N TYR A 416 34.35 -20.73 -24.44
CA TYR A 416 34.72 -20.90 -25.85
C TYR A 416 34.96 -19.55 -26.53
N MET A 417 36.15 -19.39 -27.12
CA MET A 417 36.49 -18.29 -28.01
C MET A 417 36.40 -18.76 -29.46
N LEU A 418 35.52 -18.13 -30.25
CA LEU A 418 35.34 -18.46 -31.68
C LEU A 418 36.64 -18.25 -32.46
N THR A 419 37.07 -19.24 -33.27
CA THR A 419 38.27 -19.12 -34.13
C THR A 419 38.05 -18.19 -35.32
N GLN A 420 39.11 -17.72 -36.01
CA GLN A 420 38.99 -16.72 -37.09
C GLN A 420 38.02 -17.08 -38.23
N ASP A 421 37.79 -18.38 -38.46
CA ASP A 421 36.89 -18.90 -39.50
C ASP A 421 35.50 -19.28 -38.94
N GLU A 422 35.19 -18.95 -37.69
CA GLU A 422 33.93 -19.27 -37.02
C GLU A 422 33.09 -18.02 -36.72
N GLU A 423 31.78 -18.14 -36.93
CA GLU A 423 30.75 -17.18 -36.57
C GLU A 423 29.68 -17.82 -35.65
N LEU A 424 28.99 -17.00 -34.87
CA LEU A 424 27.80 -17.45 -34.14
C LEU A 424 26.66 -17.69 -35.13
N TRP A 425 25.95 -18.80 -34.97
CA TRP A 425 24.84 -19.17 -35.85
C TRP A 425 23.49 -18.99 -35.17
N GLU A 426 22.59 -18.23 -35.78
CA GLU A 426 21.23 -18.07 -35.29
C GLU A 426 20.37 -19.28 -35.64
N LYS A 427 19.85 -19.95 -34.61
CA LYS A 427 18.85 -21.00 -34.80
C LYS A 427 17.44 -20.41 -34.73
N GLU A 428 16.81 -20.28 -35.89
CA GLU A 428 15.39 -19.92 -35.96
C GLU A 428 14.50 -21.08 -35.53
N LEU A 429 13.44 -20.75 -34.78
CA LEU A 429 12.37 -21.67 -34.43
C LEU A 429 11.03 -21.11 -34.91
N PRO A 430 10.04 -21.96 -35.21
CA PRO A 430 8.68 -21.50 -35.46
C PRO A 430 8.14 -20.69 -34.25
N ALA A 431 7.50 -19.54 -34.49
CA ALA A 431 7.05 -18.62 -33.43
C ALA A 431 6.11 -19.28 -32.38
N ASN A 432 5.37 -20.31 -32.78
CA ASN A 432 4.55 -21.14 -31.89
C ASN A 432 5.38 -22.04 -30.94
N VAL A 433 6.64 -22.34 -31.25
CA VAL A 433 7.58 -23.04 -30.37
C VAL A 433 8.20 -22.04 -29.40
N GLU A 434 8.63 -20.86 -29.87
CA GLU A 434 9.24 -19.83 -29.03
C GLU A 434 8.30 -19.33 -27.93
N THR A 435 7.04 -19.08 -28.27
CA THR A 435 5.98 -18.75 -27.29
C THR A 435 5.79 -19.85 -26.25
N LEU A 436 5.82 -21.13 -26.65
CA LEU A 436 5.69 -22.27 -25.73
C LEU A 436 6.94 -22.54 -24.88
N LEU A 437 8.14 -22.20 -25.36
CA LEU A 437 9.37 -22.25 -24.56
C LEU A 437 9.41 -21.15 -23.50
N SER A 438 8.91 -19.94 -23.82
CA SER A 438 8.77 -18.86 -22.83
C SER A 438 7.70 -19.14 -21.77
N GLN A 439 6.71 -19.97 -22.08
CA GLN A 439 5.65 -20.39 -21.17
C GLN A 439 6.06 -21.62 -20.37
N SER A 440 6.82 -21.42 -19.28
CA SER A 440 7.15 -22.48 -18.33
C SER A 440 5.86 -23.12 -17.77
N LEU A 441 5.65 -24.40 -18.13
CA LEU A 441 4.42 -25.15 -17.84
C LEU A 441 4.19 -25.47 -16.34
N ALA A 442 5.14 -25.11 -15.47
CA ALA A 442 5.06 -25.36 -14.03
C ALA A 442 3.94 -24.55 -13.34
N ASP A 443 3.64 -23.33 -13.81
CA ASP A 443 2.65 -22.44 -13.19
C ASP A 443 1.32 -22.39 -13.96
N ARG A 444 0.47 -23.40 -13.75
CA ARG A 444 -0.96 -23.36 -14.17
C ARG A 444 -1.72 -22.15 -13.56
N SER A 445 -1.15 -21.52 -12.51
CA SER A 445 -1.68 -20.35 -11.78
C SER A 445 -1.51 -19.00 -12.50
N LEU A 446 -0.56 -18.88 -13.44
CA LEU A 446 -0.15 -17.60 -14.04
C LEU A 446 -0.70 -17.33 -15.45
N ARG A 447 -1.77 -18.04 -15.87
CA ARG A 447 -2.51 -17.77 -17.11
C ARG A 447 -3.23 -16.41 -17.07
N GLY A 448 -2.49 -15.33 -17.32
CA GLY A 448 -3.00 -13.96 -17.36
C GLY A 448 -1.96 -12.87 -17.15
N ARG A 449 -0.75 -13.19 -16.66
CA ARG A 449 0.36 -12.23 -16.67
C ARG A 449 1.10 -12.29 -18.00
N ASN A 450 0.97 -11.23 -18.79
CA ASN A 450 1.93 -10.90 -19.85
C ASN A 450 3.26 -10.54 -19.19
N ILE A 451 4.03 -11.55 -18.79
CA ILE A 451 5.45 -11.38 -18.48
C ILE A 451 6.09 -10.89 -19.77
N ALA A 452 6.76 -9.73 -19.72
CA ALA A 452 7.45 -9.18 -20.88
C ALA A 452 8.41 -10.25 -21.42
N GLN A 453 8.17 -10.71 -22.65
CA GLN A 453 9.03 -11.70 -23.27
C GLN A 453 10.40 -11.06 -23.48
N ALA A 454 11.40 -11.51 -22.72
CA ALA A 454 12.79 -11.22 -23.03
C ALA A 454 13.09 -11.79 -24.42
N GLU A 455 13.65 -10.97 -25.30
CA GLU A 455 13.96 -11.38 -26.67
C GLU A 455 14.97 -12.53 -26.66
N ARG A 456 14.72 -13.57 -27.47
CA ARG A 456 15.58 -14.76 -27.53
C ARG A 456 16.92 -14.40 -28.15
N ASP A 457 18.00 -14.61 -27.39
CA ASP A 457 19.31 -14.83 -27.99
C ASP A 457 19.23 -16.10 -28.86
N LYS A 458 19.22 -15.91 -30.18
CA LYS A 458 19.09 -16.97 -31.17
C LYS A 458 20.36 -17.82 -31.32
N THR A 459 21.50 -17.28 -30.88
CA THR A 459 22.82 -17.94 -31.00
C THR A 459 23.06 -18.96 -29.89
N ARG A 460 22.38 -18.82 -28.75
CA ARG A 460 22.39 -19.79 -27.65
C ARG A 460 21.63 -21.08 -28.00
N VAL A 461 22.20 -22.19 -27.53
CA VAL A 461 21.62 -23.55 -27.62
C VAL A 461 20.26 -23.58 -26.93
N VAL A 462 19.31 -24.29 -27.55
CA VAL A 462 17.92 -24.29 -27.08
C VAL A 462 17.76 -25.38 -26.02
N SER A 463 17.82 -24.97 -24.76
CA SER A 463 17.60 -25.84 -23.59
C SER A 463 16.13 -25.79 -23.14
N TYR A 464 15.53 -26.96 -22.90
CA TYR A 464 14.21 -27.09 -22.28
C TYR A 464 14.27 -28.09 -21.11
N ARG A 465 13.86 -27.66 -19.92
CA ARG A 465 13.75 -28.53 -18.73
C ARG A 465 12.43 -29.28 -18.80
N VAL A 466 12.47 -30.60 -19.00
CA VAL A 466 11.24 -31.40 -19.10
C VAL A 466 10.61 -31.52 -17.71
N PRO A 467 9.33 -31.16 -17.51
CA PRO A 467 8.68 -31.28 -16.21
C PRO A 467 8.63 -32.72 -15.70
N HIS A 468 8.55 -32.89 -14.37
CA HIS A 468 8.30 -34.20 -13.75
C HIS A 468 7.02 -34.85 -14.33
N ASN A 469 7.05 -36.16 -14.55
CA ASN A 469 5.98 -36.92 -15.19
C ASN A 469 5.55 -36.32 -16.55
N ALA A 470 6.51 -35.86 -17.35
CA ALA A 470 6.30 -35.44 -18.73
C ALA A 470 7.33 -36.09 -19.68
N ALA A 471 7.00 -36.13 -20.97
CA ALA A 471 7.93 -36.48 -22.03
C ALA A 471 7.92 -35.42 -23.13
N VAL A 472 9.07 -35.23 -23.77
CA VAL A 472 9.23 -34.38 -24.96
C VAL A 472 9.80 -35.22 -26.09
N GLN A 473 9.22 -35.06 -27.28
CA GLN A 473 9.76 -35.64 -28.51
C GLN A 473 10.61 -34.59 -29.23
N VAL A 474 11.83 -34.99 -29.57
CA VAL A 474 12.76 -34.23 -30.40
C VAL A 474 12.97 -34.98 -31.71
N TYR A 475 12.88 -34.27 -32.82
CA TYR A 475 13.13 -34.80 -34.14
C TYR A 475 14.40 -34.19 -34.73
N ASP A 476 15.37 -35.04 -35.05
CA ASP A 476 16.56 -34.67 -35.81
C ASP A 476 16.24 -34.76 -37.31
N TYR A 477 16.28 -33.63 -38.03
CA TYR A 477 16.02 -33.58 -39.46
C TYR A 477 17.16 -34.14 -40.32
N ARG A 478 18.39 -34.13 -39.82
CA ARG A 478 19.58 -34.58 -40.52
C ARG A 478 19.76 -36.10 -40.39
N GLU A 479 19.56 -36.65 -39.20
CA GLU A 479 19.55 -38.11 -38.99
C GLU A 479 18.19 -38.77 -39.29
N LYS A 480 17.11 -37.98 -39.40
CA LYS A 480 15.72 -38.44 -39.57
C LYS A 480 15.26 -39.38 -38.46
N LYS A 481 15.69 -39.12 -37.22
CA LYS A 481 15.34 -39.91 -36.03
C LYS A 481 14.58 -39.06 -35.03
N ALA A 482 13.54 -39.65 -34.45
CA ALA A 482 12.85 -39.08 -33.30
C ALA A 482 13.40 -39.73 -32.02
N ARG A 483 13.86 -38.91 -31.06
CA ARG A 483 14.15 -39.33 -29.69
C ARG A 483 13.11 -38.78 -28.73
N VAL A 484 12.76 -39.54 -27.70
CA VAL A 484 11.85 -39.12 -26.63
C VAL A 484 12.68 -39.02 -25.35
N VAL A 485 12.59 -37.87 -24.69
CA VAL A 485 13.27 -37.61 -23.41
C VAL A 485 12.20 -37.45 -22.32
N PHE A 486 12.42 -38.12 -21.19
CA PHE A 486 11.51 -38.11 -20.05
C PHE A 486 12.01 -37.14 -18.98
N GLY A 487 11.09 -36.44 -18.31
CA GLY A 487 11.42 -35.56 -17.20
C GLY A 487 11.89 -36.34 -15.97
N PRO A 488 12.76 -35.75 -15.12
CA PRO A 488 13.09 -34.32 -15.06
C PRO A 488 14.35 -33.90 -15.86
N GLU A 489 14.79 -34.66 -16.86
CA GLU A 489 15.99 -34.37 -17.65
C GLU A 489 15.89 -33.05 -18.45
N MET A 490 17.03 -32.37 -18.67
CA MET A 490 17.12 -31.20 -19.53
C MET A 490 17.48 -31.60 -20.96
N VAL A 491 16.67 -31.15 -21.93
CA VAL A 491 16.92 -31.37 -23.35
C VAL A 491 17.64 -30.16 -23.94
N MET A 492 18.84 -30.37 -24.49
CA MET A 492 19.53 -29.41 -25.33
C MET A 492 19.41 -29.82 -26.79
N LEU A 493 18.89 -28.93 -27.65
CA LEU A 493 18.73 -29.21 -29.08
C LEU A 493 20.06 -29.05 -29.84
N GLY A 494 20.40 -30.04 -30.68
CA GLY A 494 21.40 -29.89 -31.74
C GLY A 494 20.94 -28.93 -32.85
N PRO A 495 21.82 -28.48 -33.76
CA PRO A 495 21.47 -27.50 -34.81
C PRO A 495 20.25 -27.91 -35.65
N ASP A 496 20.24 -29.16 -36.12
CA ASP A 496 19.22 -29.75 -36.99
C ASP A 496 18.03 -30.39 -36.23
N GLU A 497 17.98 -30.28 -34.89
CA GLU A 497 16.92 -30.85 -34.05
C GLU A 497 15.77 -29.86 -33.79
N GLN A 498 14.51 -30.32 -33.75
CA GLN A 498 13.36 -29.50 -33.33
C GLN A 498 12.45 -30.25 -32.35
N PHE A 499 11.72 -29.49 -31.53
CA PHE A 499 10.64 -30.00 -30.69
C PHE A 499 9.40 -30.34 -31.52
N THR A 500 8.82 -31.52 -31.28
CA THR A 500 7.50 -31.87 -31.82
C THR A 500 6.41 -31.19 -31.01
N VAL A 501 5.69 -30.23 -31.62
CA VAL A 501 4.57 -29.54 -30.98
C VAL A 501 3.31 -30.41 -31.00
N LEU A 502 2.75 -30.67 -29.84
CA LEU A 502 1.46 -31.33 -29.69
C LEU A 502 0.31 -30.31 -29.75
N SER A 503 -0.80 -30.72 -30.37
CA SER A 503 -1.99 -29.88 -30.56
C SER A 503 -3.23 -30.62 -30.07
N LEU A 504 -3.55 -30.42 -28.79
CA LEU A 504 -4.56 -31.14 -28.05
C LEU A 504 -5.91 -30.40 -28.02
N SER A 505 -7.01 -31.15 -27.94
CA SER A 505 -8.34 -30.61 -27.71
C SER A 505 -8.48 -29.96 -26.33
N GLY A 506 -9.00 -28.74 -26.31
CA GLY A 506 -9.22 -27.94 -25.09
C GLY A 506 -10.68 -27.56 -24.90
N ASP A 507 -10.94 -26.74 -23.89
CA ASP A 507 -12.27 -26.20 -23.55
C ASP A 507 -13.37 -27.22 -23.18
N LYS A 508 -14.55 -26.67 -22.94
CA LYS A 508 -15.81 -27.31 -22.57
C LYS A 508 -16.93 -26.60 -23.36
N PRO A 509 -17.59 -27.21 -24.37
CA PRO A 509 -17.31 -28.53 -24.96
C PRO A 509 -15.92 -28.60 -25.62
N LYS A 510 -15.40 -29.81 -25.81
CA LYS A 510 -14.07 -30.02 -26.42
C LYS A 510 -13.98 -29.46 -27.83
N ARG A 511 -13.04 -28.56 -28.06
CA ARG A 511 -12.68 -28.00 -29.37
C ARG A 511 -11.25 -28.45 -29.76
N PRO A 512 -11.03 -28.90 -31.01
CA PRO A 512 -9.71 -29.34 -31.46
C PRO A 512 -8.72 -28.17 -31.56
N HIS A 513 -7.43 -28.48 -31.45
CA HIS A 513 -6.30 -27.55 -31.63
C HIS A 513 -6.22 -26.35 -30.67
N VAL A 514 -6.94 -26.36 -29.55
CA VAL A 514 -6.94 -25.26 -28.56
C VAL A 514 -5.66 -25.24 -27.71
N ILE A 515 -5.21 -26.40 -27.22
CA ILE A 515 -4.04 -26.49 -26.33
C ILE A 515 -2.84 -26.89 -27.19
N LYS A 516 -1.88 -25.98 -27.35
CA LYS A 516 -0.57 -26.30 -27.93
C LYS A 516 0.43 -26.50 -26.79
N THR A 517 1.27 -27.53 -26.86
CA THR A 517 2.27 -27.85 -25.82
C THR A 517 3.48 -28.56 -26.44
N ILE A 518 4.65 -28.39 -25.82
CA ILE A 518 5.89 -29.09 -26.21
C ILE A 518 6.04 -30.42 -25.47
N CYS A 519 5.60 -30.49 -24.20
CA CYS A 519 5.65 -31.73 -23.42
C CYS A 519 4.27 -32.41 -23.36
N LEU A 520 4.28 -33.73 -23.47
CA LEU A 520 3.18 -34.62 -23.13
C LEU A 520 3.22 -34.90 -21.62
N LEU A 521 2.13 -34.65 -20.91
CA LEU A 521 2.01 -35.03 -19.50
C LEU A 521 1.67 -36.53 -19.39
N LEU A 522 2.40 -37.25 -18.54
CA LEU A 522 2.33 -38.70 -18.36
C LEU A 522 1.73 -39.15 -17.03
N GLY A 523 1.44 -38.22 -16.13
CA GLY A 523 0.84 -38.55 -14.83
C GLY A 523 -0.62 -39.01 -14.95
N PRO A 524 -1.23 -39.48 -13.84
CA PRO A 524 -2.67 -39.50 -13.71
C PRO A 524 -3.18 -38.05 -13.68
N ASP A 525 -3.80 -37.61 -14.77
CA ASP A 525 -4.50 -36.32 -14.88
C ASP A 525 -5.95 -36.62 -15.29
N PHE A 526 -6.78 -35.58 -15.41
CA PHE A 526 -8.17 -35.74 -15.84
C PHE A 526 -8.52 -34.76 -16.96
N CYS A 527 -9.40 -35.17 -17.87
CA CYS A 527 -9.93 -34.31 -18.90
C CYS A 527 -11.45 -34.21 -18.76
N THR A 528 -11.94 -32.98 -18.58
CA THR A 528 -13.38 -32.69 -18.53
C THR A 528 -13.93 -32.34 -19.91
N ASP A 529 -15.09 -32.85 -20.26
CA ASP A 529 -15.83 -32.53 -21.50
C ASP A 529 -17.31 -32.22 -21.19
N ILE A 530 -17.98 -31.57 -22.13
CA ILE A 530 -19.42 -31.34 -22.10
C ILE A 530 -20.05 -31.92 -23.34
N ILE A 531 -20.91 -32.92 -23.17
CA ILE A 531 -21.59 -33.60 -24.26
C ILE A 531 -23.09 -33.36 -24.20
N THR A 532 -23.70 -33.08 -25.35
CA THR A 532 -25.16 -33.04 -25.50
C THR A 532 -25.65 -34.40 -26.00
N ILE A 533 -26.62 -34.95 -25.28
CA ILE A 533 -27.23 -36.27 -25.51
C ILE A 533 -28.75 -36.10 -25.64
N GLU A 534 -29.41 -37.09 -26.25
CA GLU A 534 -30.86 -37.17 -26.35
C GLU A 534 -31.29 -38.55 -25.86
N THR A 535 -32.31 -38.60 -25.01
CA THR A 535 -32.91 -39.84 -24.48
C THR A 535 -33.98 -40.39 -25.44
N ALA A 536 -34.44 -41.62 -25.23
CA ALA A 536 -35.52 -42.23 -26.02
C ALA A 536 -36.82 -41.39 -26.03
N ASP A 537 -37.11 -40.66 -24.95
CA ASP A 537 -38.28 -39.78 -24.84
C ASP A 537 -38.01 -38.34 -25.35
N HIS A 538 -36.97 -38.15 -26.18
CA HIS A 538 -36.51 -36.88 -26.74
C HIS A 538 -36.09 -35.80 -25.73
N ALA A 539 -35.89 -36.14 -24.45
CA ALA A 539 -35.33 -35.19 -23.49
C ALA A 539 -33.84 -34.95 -23.81
N ARG A 540 -33.50 -33.68 -24.10
CA ARG A 540 -32.13 -33.24 -24.39
C ARG A 540 -31.40 -32.88 -23.10
N LEU A 541 -30.28 -33.55 -22.86
CA LEU A 541 -29.47 -33.36 -21.67
C LEU A 541 -28.05 -32.93 -22.03
N GLN A 542 -27.49 -32.06 -21.20
CA GLN A 542 -26.09 -31.65 -21.21
C GLN A 542 -25.40 -32.36 -20.04
N LEU A 543 -24.44 -33.21 -20.35
CA LEU A 543 -23.61 -33.92 -19.38
C LEU A 543 -22.29 -33.20 -19.25
N GLN A 544 -21.89 -32.86 -18.03
CA GLN A 544 -20.50 -32.52 -17.72
C GLN A 544 -19.82 -33.76 -17.17
N LEU A 545 -18.80 -34.25 -17.87
CA LEU A 545 -18.09 -35.48 -17.54
C LEU A 545 -16.61 -35.18 -17.30
N SER A 546 -16.00 -35.89 -16.36
CA SER A 546 -14.55 -35.92 -16.14
C SER A 546 -14.05 -37.33 -16.39
N TYR A 547 -13.05 -37.47 -17.25
CA TYR A 547 -12.41 -38.74 -17.52
C TYR A 547 -11.03 -38.74 -16.86
N ASN A 548 -10.82 -39.62 -15.89
CA ASN A 548 -9.52 -39.77 -15.25
C ASN A 548 -8.67 -40.71 -16.12
N TRP A 549 -7.48 -40.27 -16.51
CA TRP A 549 -6.63 -40.96 -17.48
C TRP A 549 -5.17 -41.01 -17.06
N TYR A 550 -4.49 -42.06 -17.49
CA TYR A 550 -3.04 -42.18 -17.43
C TYR A 550 -2.55 -42.95 -18.66
N PRO A 551 -1.40 -42.61 -19.25
CA PRO A 551 -0.77 -43.46 -20.26
C PRO A 551 -0.10 -44.67 -19.60
N THR A 552 -0.19 -45.84 -20.23
CA THR A 552 0.61 -47.01 -19.83
C THR A 552 2.05 -46.86 -20.29
N GLU A 553 3.00 -47.27 -19.44
CA GLU A 553 4.42 -47.33 -19.80
C GLU A 553 4.63 -48.27 -21.01
N ALA A 554 4.99 -47.67 -22.14
CA ALA A 554 5.18 -48.36 -23.40
C ALA A 554 6.67 -48.62 -23.66
N ALA A 555 7.07 -49.90 -23.76
CA ALA A 555 8.44 -50.34 -24.07
C ALA A 555 8.97 -49.93 -25.47
N LYS A 556 8.26 -49.03 -26.17
CA LYS A 556 8.73 -48.20 -27.28
C LYS A 556 8.15 -46.80 -27.07
N ALA A 557 8.91 -45.92 -26.42
CA ALA A 557 8.52 -44.56 -26.01
C ALA A 557 7.86 -43.72 -27.13
N THR A 558 8.20 -43.99 -28.40
CA THR A 558 7.60 -43.37 -29.59
C THR A 558 6.08 -43.56 -29.70
N ALA A 559 5.51 -44.62 -29.12
CA ALA A 559 4.07 -44.90 -29.17
C ALA A 559 3.22 -43.79 -28.51
N LEU A 560 3.75 -43.14 -27.47
CA LEU A 560 3.08 -42.05 -26.74
C LEU A 560 2.70 -40.88 -27.65
N PHE A 561 3.49 -40.64 -28.70
CA PHE A 561 3.32 -39.53 -29.66
C PHE A 561 2.64 -39.97 -30.96
N SER A 562 2.18 -41.23 -31.07
CA SER A 562 1.56 -41.76 -32.30
C SER A 562 0.17 -41.18 -32.58
N VAL A 563 -0.52 -40.64 -31.57
CA VAL A 563 -1.83 -39.96 -31.71
C VAL A 563 -1.65 -38.48 -31.39
N PRO A 564 -1.82 -37.55 -32.37
CA PRO A 564 -1.48 -36.14 -32.19
C PRO A 564 -2.42 -35.36 -31.25
N ASP A 565 -3.69 -35.78 -31.16
CA ASP A 565 -4.68 -35.24 -30.22
C ASP A 565 -5.36 -36.39 -29.44
N PHE A 566 -4.64 -36.94 -28.47
CA PHE A 566 -5.16 -38.04 -27.66
C PHE A 566 -6.39 -37.66 -26.82
N VAL A 567 -6.50 -36.39 -26.39
CA VAL A 567 -7.62 -35.90 -25.59
C VAL A 567 -8.87 -35.82 -26.46
N GLY A 568 -8.75 -35.24 -27.66
CA GLY A 568 -9.85 -35.12 -28.62
C GLY A 568 -10.36 -36.48 -29.07
N ASP A 569 -9.47 -37.41 -29.42
CA ASP A 569 -9.85 -38.76 -29.84
C ASP A 569 -10.55 -39.54 -28.71
N ALA A 570 -9.98 -39.50 -27.49
CA ALA A 570 -10.56 -40.14 -26.32
C ALA A 570 -11.97 -39.59 -25.98
N CYS A 571 -12.12 -38.27 -25.84
CA CYS A 571 -13.41 -37.66 -25.53
C CYS A 571 -14.43 -37.92 -26.66
N LYS A 572 -14.03 -37.86 -27.93
CA LYS A 572 -14.90 -38.14 -29.08
C LYS A 572 -15.40 -39.59 -29.08
N ALA A 573 -14.53 -40.56 -28.80
CA ALA A 573 -14.89 -41.97 -28.70
C ALA A 573 -15.87 -42.23 -27.55
N ILE A 574 -15.61 -41.67 -26.36
CA ILE A 574 -16.50 -41.77 -25.19
C ILE A 574 -17.86 -41.11 -25.47
N ALA A 575 -17.86 -39.88 -25.98
CA ALA A 575 -19.06 -39.13 -26.32
C ALA A 575 -19.93 -39.88 -27.35
N SER A 576 -19.32 -40.65 -28.26
CA SER A 576 -20.05 -41.50 -29.19
C SER A 576 -20.70 -42.71 -28.51
N ARG A 577 -20.00 -43.36 -27.57
CA ARG A 577 -20.53 -44.50 -26.80
C ARG A 577 -21.70 -44.09 -25.90
N ILE A 578 -21.57 -42.99 -25.18
CA ILE A 578 -22.61 -42.48 -24.28
C ILE A 578 -23.85 -42.05 -25.07
N ARG A 579 -23.68 -41.29 -26.17
CA ARG A 579 -24.81 -40.92 -27.05
C ARG A 579 -25.55 -42.14 -27.59
N GLY A 580 -24.83 -43.18 -28.00
CA GLY A 580 -25.44 -44.43 -28.47
C GLY A 580 -26.25 -45.17 -27.40
N ALA A 581 -25.72 -45.26 -26.18
CA ALA A 581 -26.39 -45.94 -25.08
C ALA A 581 -27.61 -45.17 -24.55
N VAL A 582 -27.50 -43.84 -24.37
CA VAL A 582 -28.59 -43.04 -23.78
C VAL A 582 -29.78 -42.88 -24.72
N ALA A 583 -29.56 -42.86 -26.04
CA ALA A 583 -30.64 -42.83 -27.03
C ALA A 583 -31.60 -44.03 -26.95
N SER A 584 -31.21 -45.12 -26.27
CA SER A 584 -32.05 -46.30 -26.04
C SER A 584 -32.75 -46.35 -24.67
N VAL A 585 -32.56 -45.33 -23.82
CA VAL A 585 -33.06 -45.30 -22.43
C VAL A 585 -34.00 -44.11 -22.21
N GLN A 586 -35.04 -44.31 -21.40
CA GLN A 586 -35.99 -43.28 -21.00
C GLN A 586 -35.39 -42.26 -20.02
N PHE A 587 -35.94 -41.05 -19.98
CA PHE A 587 -35.40 -39.97 -19.15
C PHE A 587 -35.39 -40.28 -17.64
N ASP A 588 -36.47 -40.86 -17.09
CA ASP A 588 -36.56 -41.16 -15.65
C ASP A 588 -35.59 -42.28 -15.22
N ASP A 589 -35.46 -43.35 -16.02
CA ASP A 589 -34.47 -44.41 -15.77
C ASP A 589 -33.04 -43.87 -15.88
N PHE A 590 -32.76 -43.03 -16.88
CA PHE A 590 -31.47 -42.36 -17.00
C PHE A 590 -31.19 -41.42 -15.81
N HIS A 591 -32.17 -40.66 -15.34
CA HIS A 591 -32.02 -39.77 -14.19
C HIS A 591 -31.70 -40.55 -12.90
N LYS A 592 -32.34 -41.71 -12.68
CA LYS A 592 -32.10 -42.58 -11.51
C LYS A 592 -30.80 -43.39 -11.61
N ASN A 593 -30.45 -43.87 -12.80
CA ASN A 593 -29.37 -44.85 -13.01
C ASN A 593 -28.17 -44.31 -13.84
N SER A 594 -28.06 -42.98 -14.01
CA SER A 594 -27.08 -42.28 -14.85
C SER A 594 -25.65 -42.82 -14.72
N ASN A 595 -25.14 -42.97 -13.49
CA ASN A 595 -23.81 -43.51 -13.21
C ASN A 595 -23.60 -44.91 -13.82
N ARG A 596 -24.54 -45.85 -13.59
CA ARG A 596 -24.44 -47.22 -14.11
C ARG A 596 -24.51 -47.25 -15.64
N ILE A 597 -25.37 -46.43 -16.25
CA ILE A 597 -25.56 -46.39 -17.70
C ILE A 597 -24.32 -45.80 -18.40
N ILE A 598 -23.76 -44.71 -17.85
CA ILE A 598 -22.56 -44.09 -18.41
C ILE A 598 -21.35 -45.02 -18.24
N CYS A 599 -21.08 -45.54 -17.04
CA CYS A 599 -19.95 -46.45 -16.81
C CYS A 599 -20.02 -47.72 -17.67
N SER A 600 -21.20 -48.36 -17.78
CA SER A 600 -21.35 -49.55 -18.64
C SER A 600 -21.18 -49.25 -20.13
N SER A 601 -21.64 -48.09 -20.61
CA SER A 601 -21.45 -47.69 -22.01
C SER A 601 -19.98 -47.37 -22.37
N VAL A 602 -19.21 -46.82 -21.43
CA VAL A 602 -17.81 -46.44 -21.67
C VAL A 602 -16.89 -47.65 -21.59
N PHE A 603 -16.94 -48.40 -20.49
CA PHE A 603 -16.02 -49.52 -20.25
C PHE A 603 -16.45 -50.83 -20.94
N GLY A 604 -17.74 -50.99 -21.19
CA GLY A 604 -18.33 -52.23 -21.69
C GLY A 604 -18.41 -53.32 -20.62
N PHE A 605 -19.01 -54.44 -21.02
CA PHE A 605 -19.11 -55.64 -20.18
C PHE A 605 -17.96 -56.60 -20.45
N ASP A 606 -17.59 -57.34 -19.42
CA ASP A 606 -16.65 -58.45 -19.48
C ASP A 606 -17.36 -59.78 -19.78
N GLU A 607 -16.61 -60.86 -20.01
CA GLU A 607 -17.16 -62.19 -20.36
C GLU A 607 -18.15 -62.74 -19.31
N LYS A 608 -18.10 -62.21 -18.07
CA LYS A 608 -19.01 -62.53 -16.96
C LYS A 608 -20.17 -61.55 -16.78
N LEU A 609 -20.47 -60.72 -17.79
CA LEU A 609 -21.52 -59.66 -17.76
C LEU A 609 -21.32 -58.56 -16.68
N ALA A 610 -20.13 -58.47 -16.07
CA ALA A 610 -19.76 -57.39 -15.15
C ALA A 610 -19.14 -56.20 -15.92
N VAL A 611 -19.25 -54.98 -15.40
CA VAL A 611 -18.65 -53.78 -16.02
C VAL A 611 -17.12 -53.82 -15.88
N ARG A 612 -16.39 -53.55 -16.96
CA ARG A 612 -14.92 -53.50 -16.94
C ARG A 612 -14.40 -52.29 -16.14
N SER A 613 -13.21 -52.43 -15.53
CA SER A 613 -12.63 -51.40 -14.66
C SER A 613 -11.86 -50.29 -15.38
N SER A 614 -11.57 -50.42 -16.67
CA SER A 614 -10.84 -49.40 -17.43
C SER A 614 -11.04 -49.56 -18.95
N LEU A 615 -10.79 -48.48 -19.70
CA LEU A 615 -10.80 -48.47 -21.17
C LEU A 615 -9.39 -48.15 -21.68
N ARG A 616 -8.82 -49.04 -22.52
CA ARG A 616 -7.48 -48.88 -23.10
C ARG A 616 -7.54 -48.54 -24.59
N PHE A 617 -6.78 -47.54 -25.01
CA PHE A 617 -6.49 -47.23 -26.41
C PHE A 617 -5.15 -47.84 -26.81
N ASN A 618 -5.16 -48.77 -27.76
CA ASN A 618 -3.98 -49.54 -28.13
C ASN A 618 -2.94 -48.76 -28.97
N GLN A 619 -3.32 -47.61 -29.55
CA GLN A 619 -2.47 -46.84 -30.47
C GLN A 619 -1.40 -46.00 -29.75
N ASN A 620 -1.75 -45.40 -28.62
CA ASN A 620 -0.89 -44.54 -27.80
C ASN A 620 -0.71 -45.04 -26.36
N GLY A 621 -1.36 -46.14 -25.99
CA GLY A 621 -1.30 -46.70 -24.63
C GLY A 621 -2.13 -45.94 -23.59
N LEU A 622 -2.98 -44.99 -23.98
CA LEU A 622 -3.85 -44.25 -23.06
C LEU A 622 -4.83 -45.20 -22.35
N VAL A 623 -4.94 -45.09 -21.04
CA VAL A 623 -5.93 -45.79 -20.22
C VAL A 623 -6.83 -44.77 -19.51
N ILE A 624 -8.13 -44.99 -19.60
CA ILE A 624 -9.15 -44.27 -18.82
C ILE A 624 -9.53 -45.16 -17.64
N SER A 625 -9.35 -44.65 -16.42
CA SER A 625 -9.56 -45.38 -15.17
C SER A 625 -10.96 -45.21 -14.59
N SER A 626 -11.54 -44.01 -14.68
CA SER A 626 -12.91 -43.74 -14.22
C SER A 626 -13.56 -42.63 -15.04
N VAL A 627 -14.90 -42.60 -15.01
CA VAL A 627 -15.72 -41.55 -15.61
C VAL A 627 -16.59 -40.96 -14.52
N ASP A 628 -16.29 -39.73 -14.13
CA ASP A 628 -16.98 -39.04 -13.05
C ASP A 628 -17.99 -38.06 -13.65
N ILE A 629 -19.26 -38.17 -13.25
CA ILE A 629 -20.35 -37.31 -13.74
C ILE A 629 -20.42 -36.08 -12.84
N GLN A 630 -20.04 -34.91 -13.37
CA GLN A 630 -20.02 -33.64 -12.63
C GLN A 630 -21.41 -32.99 -12.57
N SER A 631 -22.14 -32.96 -13.69
CA SER A 631 -23.54 -32.53 -13.71
C SER A 631 -24.32 -33.16 -14.87
N VAL A 632 -25.65 -33.21 -14.69
CA VAL A 632 -26.64 -33.66 -15.67
C VAL A 632 -27.74 -32.60 -15.70
N GLU A 633 -27.81 -31.81 -16.77
CA GLU A 633 -28.78 -30.71 -16.88
C GLU A 633 -29.67 -30.87 -18.12
N PRO A 634 -30.99 -30.69 -18.01
CA PRO A 634 -31.84 -30.48 -19.17
C PRO A 634 -31.43 -29.21 -19.91
N VAL A 635 -31.28 -29.33 -21.24
CA VAL A 635 -31.01 -28.20 -22.14
C VAL A 635 -32.25 -27.32 -22.27
N ASP A 636 -33.43 -27.94 -22.34
CA ASP A 636 -34.70 -27.24 -22.50
C ASP A 636 -35.20 -26.69 -21.16
N GLN A 637 -35.29 -25.36 -21.06
CA GLN A 637 -35.75 -24.66 -19.85
C GLN A 637 -37.14 -25.14 -19.39
N ARG A 638 -38.06 -25.43 -20.32
CA ARG A 638 -39.40 -25.96 -20.01
C ARG A 638 -39.36 -27.29 -19.25
N THR A 639 -38.38 -28.14 -19.54
CA THR A 639 -38.17 -29.43 -18.87
C THR A 639 -37.58 -29.22 -17.48
N ARG A 640 -36.68 -28.24 -17.33
CA ARG A 640 -36.15 -27.81 -16.02
C ARG A 640 -37.24 -27.26 -15.11
N ASP A 641 -38.11 -26.39 -15.63
CA ASP A 641 -39.25 -25.82 -14.89
C ASP A 641 -40.26 -26.90 -14.46
N ALA A 642 -40.47 -27.92 -15.32
CA ALA A 642 -41.33 -29.06 -15.00
C ALA A 642 -40.75 -29.95 -13.87
N LEU A 643 -39.44 -30.21 -13.90
CA LEU A 643 -38.73 -30.90 -12.82
C LEU A 643 -38.78 -30.11 -11.51
N GLN A 644 -38.60 -28.79 -11.56
CA GLN A 644 -38.67 -27.95 -10.36
C GLN A 644 -40.06 -27.98 -9.72
N LYS A 645 -41.14 -27.96 -10.51
CA LYS A 645 -42.51 -28.19 -10.02
C LYS A 645 -42.68 -29.58 -9.41
N SER A 646 -42.10 -30.61 -10.01
CA SER A 646 -42.14 -31.97 -9.44
C SER A 646 -41.44 -32.06 -8.09
N VAL A 647 -40.30 -31.38 -7.91
CA VAL A 647 -39.58 -31.31 -6.61
C VAL A 647 -40.38 -30.50 -5.59
N GLN A 648 -40.99 -29.38 -5.99
CA GLN A 648 -41.85 -28.59 -5.10
C GLN A 648 -43.04 -29.41 -4.58
N LEU A 649 -43.72 -30.14 -5.47
CA LEU A 649 -44.81 -31.04 -5.09
C LEU A 649 -44.33 -32.18 -4.17
N ALA A 650 -43.13 -32.74 -4.42
CA ALA A 650 -42.56 -33.76 -3.54
C ALA A 650 -42.28 -33.22 -2.12
N ILE A 651 -41.73 -32.00 -2.00
CA ILE A 651 -41.53 -31.33 -0.70
C ILE A 651 -42.88 -31.08 -0.03
N GLU A 652 -43.87 -30.55 -0.76
CA GLU A 652 -45.22 -30.31 -0.25
C GLU A 652 -45.88 -31.59 0.27
N ILE A 653 -45.76 -32.71 -0.45
CA ILE A 653 -46.22 -34.02 0.01
C ILE A 653 -45.50 -34.44 1.30
N THR A 654 -44.17 -34.27 1.39
CA THR A 654 -43.43 -34.62 2.62
C THR A 654 -43.80 -33.74 3.81
N THR A 655 -44.00 -32.44 3.60
CA THR A 655 -44.42 -31.49 4.65
C THR A 655 -45.84 -31.79 5.11
N ASN A 656 -46.78 -32.00 4.19
CA ASN A 656 -48.16 -32.37 4.52
C ASN A 656 -48.22 -33.73 5.24
N SER A 657 -47.36 -34.68 4.85
CA SER A 657 -47.22 -35.96 5.55
C SER A 657 -46.66 -35.78 6.97
N GLN A 658 -45.62 -34.96 7.14
CA GLN A 658 -45.06 -34.66 8.48
C GLN A 658 -46.08 -33.93 9.36
N GLU A 659 -46.78 -32.93 8.82
CA GLU A 659 -47.83 -32.21 9.53
C GLU A 659 -48.97 -33.16 9.95
N ALA A 660 -49.42 -34.04 9.05
CA ALA A 660 -50.42 -35.06 9.39
C ALA A 660 -49.92 -36.01 10.49
N THR A 661 -48.67 -36.47 10.45
CA THR A 661 -48.12 -37.31 11.53
C THR A 661 -48.03 -36.57 12.86
N ALA A 662 -47.61 -35.29 12.86
CA ALA A 662 -47.52 -34.48 14.06
C ALA A 662 -48.90 -34.17 14.67
N ARG A 663 -49.91 -33.90 13.82
CA ARG A 663 -51.30 -33.74 14.25
C ARG A 663 -51.85 -35.02 14.88
N HIS A 664 -51.67 -36.18 14.24
CA HIS A 664 -52.11 -37.46 14.80
C HIS A 664 -51.38 -37.84 16.09
N GLU A 665 -50.09 -37.49 16.24
CA GLU A 665 -49.37 -37.70 17.50
C GLU A 665 -49.85 -36.77 18.62
N ALA A 666 -50.17 -35.51 18.29
CA ALA A 666 -50.79 -34.56 19.22
C ALA A 666 -52.20 -35.01 19.65
N GLU A 667 -53.05 -35.46 18.71
CA GLU A 667 -54.37 -36.04 19.00
C GLU A 667 -54.27 -37.28 19.90
N ARG A 668 -53.28 -38.16 19.64
CA ARG A 668 -53.02 -39.34 20.48
C ARG A 668 -52.62 -38.96 21.91
N LEU A 669 -51.72 -37.99 22.05
CA LEU A 669 -51.28 -37.47 23.36
C LEU A 669 -52.43 -36.76 24.11
N GLU A 670 -53.26 -35.99 23.41
CA GLU A 670 -54.43 -35.36 24.01
C GLU A 670 -55.44 -36.42 24.47
N GLN A 671 -55.70 -37.47 23.68
CA GLN A 671 -56.60 -38.55 24.06
C GLN A 671 -56.05 -39.37 25.25
N GLU A 672 -54.74 -39.61 25.31
CA GLU A 672 -54.09 -40.25 26.46
C GLU A 672 -54.19 -39.38 27.72
N ALA A 673 -53.94 -38.07 27.60
CA ALA A 673 -54.06 -37.12 28.71
C ALA A 673 -55.50 -37.01 29.21
N ARG A 674 -56.49 -36.92 28.31
CA ARG A 674 -57.93 -36.92 28.66
C ARG A 674 -58.32 -38.23 29.36
N GLY A 675 -57.93 -39.38 28.82
CA GLY A 675 -58.20 -40.69 29.44
C GLY A 675 -57.55 -40.86 30.82
N ARG A 676 -56.34 -40.31 31.00
CA ARG A 676 -55.65 -40.30 32.30
C ARG A 676 -56.34 -39.37 33.31
N LEU A 677 -56.79 -38.20 32.87
CA LEU A 677 -57.52 -37.23 33.70
C LEU A 677 -58.91 -37.74 34.09
N GLU A 678 -59.64 -38.39 33.19
CA GLU A 678 -60.90 -39.06 33.54
C GLU A 678 -60.68 -40.21 34.54
N ARG A 679 -59.64 -41.02 34.34
CA ARG A 679 -59.29 -42.07 35.30
C ARG A 679 -58.93 -41.50 36.68
N GLN A 680 -58.18 -40.40 36.74
CA GLN A 680 -57.90 -39.68 37.99
C GLN A 680 -59.19 -39.15 38.62
N LYS A 681 -60.05 -38.51 37.84
CA LYS A 681 -61.34 -38.00 38.34
C LYS A 681 -62.23 -39.13 38.90
N ILE A 682 -62.24 -40.31 38.29
CA ILE A 682 -62.94 -41.49 38.81
C ILE A 682 -62.28 -42.01 40.10
N THR A 683 -60.95 -42.02 40.20
CA THR A 683 -60.30 -42.42 41.47
C THR A 683 -60.58 -41.43 42.59
N ASP A 684 -60.51 -40.13 42.32
CA ASP A 684 -60.80 -39.08 43.30
C ASP A 684 -62.27 -39.14 43.76
N GLN A 685 -63.20 -39.37 42.83
CA GLN A 685 -64.62 -39.62 43.15
C GLN A 685 -64.81 -40.91 43.97
N ALA A 686 -64.07 -41.99 43.67
CA ALA A 686 -64.15 -43.23 44.42
C ALA A 686 -63.55 -43.10 45.83
N GLU A 687 -62.52 -42.29 46.03
CA GLU A 687 -61.97 -41.96 47.34
C GLU A 687 -62.91 -41.05 48.13
N ALA A 688 -63.51 -40.04 47.48
CA ALA A 688 -64.55 -39.21 48.07
C ALA A 688 -65.77 -40.03 48.50
N GLU A 689 -66.25 -40.98 47.68
CA GLU A 689 -67.37 -41.86 48.04
C GLU A 689 -67.00 -42.90 49.12
N LYS A 690 -65.73 -43.32 49.25
CA LYS A 690 -65.27 -44.10 50.43
C LYS A 690 -65.36 -43.28 51.72
N ALA A 691 -64.81 -42.07 51.73
CA ALA A 691 -64.90 -41.17 52.88
C ALA A 691 -66.36 -40.80 53.19
N ARG A 692 -67.20 -40.63 52.15
CA ARG A 692 -68.63 -40.39 52.30
C ARG A 692 -69.37 -41.59 52.87
N LYS A 693 -69.00 -42.82 52.52
CA LYS A 693 -69.53 -44.05 53.14
C LYS A 693 -69.17 -44.11 54.62
N GLU A 694 -67.94 -43.80 55.00
CA GLU A 694 -67.53 -43.72 56.41
C GLU A 694 -68.31 -42.64 57.18
N LEU A 695 -68.50 -41.47 56.57
CA LEU A 695 -69.33 -40.40 57.14
C LEU A 695 -70.80 -40.82 57.28
N LEU A 696 -71.39 -41.47 56.27
CA LEU A 696 -72.75 -42.02 56.32
C LEU A 696 -72.89 -43.15 57.34
N GLU A 697 -71.87 -43.97 57.56
CA GLU A 697 -71.84 -44.98 58.62
C GLU A 697 -71.80 -44.32 60.02
N LEU A 698 -71.02 -43.24 60.19
CA LEU A 698 -71.01 -42.46 61.42
C LEU A 698 -72.30 -41.67 61.66
N GLU A 699 -72.92 -41.11 60.61
CA GLU A 699 -74.24 -40.47 60.67
C GLU A 699 -75.32 -41.50 61.01
N ALA A 700 -75.29 -42.69 60.41
CA ALA A 700 -76.22 -43.77 60.74
C ALA A 700 -76.03 -44.29 62.17
N GLN A 701 -74.79 -44.39 62.65
CA GLN A 701 -74.50 -44.68 64.06
C GLN A 701 -75.00 -43.58 64.99
N SER A 702 -74.79 -42.30 64.65
CA SER A 702 -75.27 -41.17 65.43
C SER A 702 -76.79 -41.11 65.47
N ALA A 703 -77.46 -41.30 64.34
CA ALA A 703 -78.92 -41.39 64.24
C ALA A 703 -79.48 -42.63 64.98
N ALA A 704 -78.75 -43.75 64.99
CA ALA A 704 -79.11 -44.91 65.80
C ALA A 704 -78.94 -44.65 67.30
N VAL A 705 -77.87 -43.97 67.72
CA VAL A 705 -77.66 -43.53 69.12
C VAL A 705 -78.72 -42.51 69.54
N GLU A 706 -79.08 -41.57 68.67
CA GLU A 706 -80.15 -40.59 68.92
C GLU A 706 -81.51 -41.27 69.01
N SER A 707 -81.85 -42.15 68.06
CA SER A 707 -83.12 -42.91 68.05
C SER A 707 -83.24 -43.85 69.25
N THR A 708 -82.20 -44.62 69.56
CA THR A 708 -82.18 -45.46 70.77
C THR A 708 -82.12 -44.64 72.05
N GLY A 709 -81.47 -43.47 72.04
CA GLY A 709 -81.42 -42.52 73.14
C GLY A 709 -82.79 -41.92 73.45
N ALA A 710 -83.49 -41.43 72.44
CA ALA A 710 -84.87 -40.94 72.53
C ALA A 710 -85.83 -42.04 72.98
N ALA A 711 -85.80 -43.21 72.34
CA ALA A 711 -86.66 -44.34 72.70
C ALA A 711 -86.36 -44.86 74.12
N LYS A 712 -85.09 -44.90 74.54
CA LYS A 712 -84.70 -45.28 75.91
C LYS A 712 -85.09 -44.22 76.93
N ALA A 713 -84.94 -42.94 76.62
CA ALA A 713 -85.37 -41.85 77.50
C ALA A 713 -86.90 -41.82 77.65
N GLU A 714 -87.66 -41.99 76.57
CA GLU A 714 -89.12 -42.12 76.63
C GLU A 714 -89.53 -43.37 77.41
N ALA A 715 -88.92 -44.52 77.14
CA ALA A 715 -89.20 -45.77 77.86
C ALA A 715 -88.83 -45.69 79.34
N GLN A 716 -87.69 -45.08 79.70
CA GLN A 716 -87.30 -44.85 81.10
C GLN A 716 -88.24 -43.86 81.78
N SER A 717 -88.61 -42.76 81.12
CA SER A 717 -89.59 -41.80 81.65
C SER A 717 -90.97 -42.43 81.85
N ARG A 718 -91.44 -43.25 80.90
CA ARG A 718 -92.71 -43.99 81.00
C ARG A 718 -92.64 -45.09 82.07
N ALA A 719 -91.53 -45.80 82.19
CA ALA A 719 -91.32 -46.80 83.24
C ALA A 719 -91.24 -46.16 84.64
N GLU A 720 -90.60 -44.99 84.76
CA GLU A 720 -90.50 -44.24 86.01
C GLU A 720 -91.85 -43.62 86.41
N ALA A 721 -92.59 -43.06 85.45
CA ALA A 721 -93.97 -42.62 85.67
C ALA A 721 -94.88 -43.78 86.11
N ALA A 722 -94.73 -44.96 85.49
CA ALA A 722 -95.43 -46.18 85.90
C ALA A 722 -94.96 -46.72 87.26
N ARG A 723 -93.67 -46.55 87.61
CA ARG A 723 -93.13 -46.89 88.94
C ARG A 723 -93.73 -46.01 90.02
N ILE A 724 -93.76 -44.69 89.81
CA ILE A 724 -94.38 -43.72 90.72
C ILE A 724 -95.88 -43.98 90.83
N GLN A 725 -96.59 -44.23 89.72
CA GLN A 725 -98.01 -44.62 89.76
C GLN A 725 -98.23 -45.95 90.50
N GLY A 726 -97.34 -46.93 90.33
CA GLY A 726 -97.39 -48.21 91.04
C GLY A 726 -97.14 -48.06 92.54
N GLU A 727 -96.13 -47.27 92.93
CA GLU A 727 -95.83 -46.96 94.32
C GLU A 727 -96.99 -46.18 94.98
N ALA A 728 -97.50 -45.14 94.31
CA ALA A 728 -98.66 -44.39 94.77
C ALA A 728 -99.94 -45.25 94.84
N ALA A 729 -100.17 -46.17 93.89
CA ALA A 729 -101.29 -47.10 93.94
C ALA A 729 -101.14 -48.16 95.04
N VAL A 730 -99.91 -48.57 95.37
CA VAL A 730 -99.63 -49.44 96.53
C VAL A 730 -99.83 -48.68 97.84
N GLU A 731 -99.44 -47.40 97.93
CA GLU A 731 -99.75 -46.56 99.10
C GLU A 731 -101.24 -46.27 99.22
N GLU A 732 -101.94 -45.94 98.14
CA GLU A 732 -103.40 -45.78 98.12
C GLU A 732 -104.08 -47.09 98.53
N ALA A 733 -103.64 -48.24 98.00
CA ALA A 733 -104.16 -49.54 98.38
C ALA A 733 -103.85 -49.90 99.85
N LYS A 734 -102.69 -49.51 100.39
CA LYS A 734 -102.39 -49.65 101.82
C LYS A 734 -103.29 -48.77 102.68
N LEU A 735 -103.41 -47.48 102.37
CA LEU A 735 -104.29 -46.55 103.10
C LEU A 735 -105.76 -46.97 103.00
N LYS A 736 -106.19 -47.50 101.85
CA LYS A 736 -107.54 -48.02 101.65
C LYS A 736 -107.76 -49.35 102.36
N ALA A 737 -106.75 -50.22 102.42
CA ALA A 737 -106.78 -51.44 103.21
C ALA A 737 -106.74 -51.13 104.72
N GLU A 738 -106.01 -50.10 105.16
CA GLU A 738 -106.02 -49.60 106.54
C GLU A 738 -107.37 -48.97 106.89
N ALA A 739 -107.96 -48.16 106.00
CA ALA A 739 -109.29 -47.60 106.18
C ALA A 739 -110.36 -48.71 106.24
N GLN A 740 -110.34 -49.66 105.30
CA GLN A 740 -111.21 -50.84 105.33
C GLN A 740 -110.97 -51.71 106.56
N LYS A 741 -109.72 -51.82 107.02
CA LYS A 741 -109.38 -52.55 108.24
C LYS A 741 -109.90 -51.82 109.48
N ILE A 742 -109.81 -50.49 109.56
CA ILE A 742 -110.39 -49.71 110.67
C ILE A 742 -111.92 -49.80 110.64
N GLU A 743 -112.54 -49.73 109.46
CA GLU A 743 -114.00 -49.87 109.30
C GLU A 743 -114.46 -51.29 109.69
N ALA A 744 -113.77 -52.32 109.19
CA ALA A 744 -114.03 -53.71 109.56
C ALA A 744 -113.72 -53.98 111.04
N ASP A 745 -112.61 -53.48 111.60
CA ASP A 745 -112.27 -53.62 113.02
C ASP A 745 -113.31 -52.91 113.92
N ALA A 746 -113.86 -51.78 113.48
CA ALA A 746 -114.95 -51.07 114.18
C ALA A 746 -116.29 -51.82 114.08
N GLU A 747 -116.61 -52.38 112.90
CA GLU A 747 -117.81 -53.21 112.72
C GLU A 747 -117.68 -54.54 113.46
N LEU A 748 -116.49 -55.14 113.48
CA LEU A 748 -116.14 -56.34 114.22
C LEU A 748 -116.13 -56.04 115.73
N ALA A 749 -115.67 -54.87 116.19
CA ALA A 749 -115.83 -54.45 117.58
C ALA A 749 -117.30 -54.23 117.97
N ARG A 750 -118.14 -53.69 117.06
CA ARG A 750 -119.58 -53.55 117.28
C ARG A 750 -120.28 -54.91 117.33
N LEU A 751 -119.97 -55.81 116.42
CA LEU A 751 -120.47 -57.19 116.39
C LEU A 751 -119.96 -58.01 117.57
N CYS A 752 -118.70 -57.85 117.98
CA CYS A 752 -118.14 -58.43 119.19
C CYS A 752 -118.88 -57.93 120.43
N LYS A 753 -119.06 -56.62 120.62
CA LYS A 753 -119.85 -56.10 121.76
C LYS A 753 -121.30 -56.63 121.76
N ALA A 754 -121.95 -56.72 120.60
CA ALA A 754 -123.29 -57.29 120.50
C ALA A 754 -123.31 -58.80 120.83
N ARG A 755 -122.35 -59.58 120.31
CA ARG A 755 -122.15 -61.01 120.60
C ARG A 755 -121.74 -61.26 122.05
N GLU A 756 -120.96 -60.37 122.63
CA GLU A 756 -120.47 -60.40 124.01
C GLU A 756 -121.62 -60.14 124.99
N GLN A 757 -122.50 -59.18 124.69
CA GLN A 757 -123.76 -58.95 125.42
C GLN A 757 -124.72 -60.14 125.27
N GLU A 758 -124.87 -60.69 124.05
CA GLU A 758 -125.59 -61.96 123.87
C GLU A 758 -124.98 -63.09 124.71
N LEU A 759 -123.66 -63.11 124.93
CA LEU A 759 -122.98 -64.08 125.79
C LEU A 759 -123.10 -63.76 127.28
N ILE A 760 -123.22 -62.50 127.69
CA ILE A 760 -123.40 -62.10 129.10
C ILE A 760 -124.75 -62.60 129.60
N TYR A 761 -125.85 -62.24 128.93
CA TYR A 761 -127.18 -62.74 129.28
C TYR A 761 -127.28 -64.27 129.22
N LYS A 762 -126.59 -64.92 128.27
CA LYS A 762 -126.60 -66.39 128.16
C LYS A 762 -125.77 -67.05 129.27
N LYS A 763 -124.59 -66.52 129.64
CA LYS A 763 -123.84 -66.93 130.85
C LYS A 763 -124.66 -66.78 132.13
N GLU A 764 -125.43 -65.70 132.26
CA GLU A 764 -126.31 -65.47 133.42
C GLU A 764 -127.38 -66.57 133.52
N MET A 765 -127.96 -66.98 132.38
CA MET A 765 -128.89 -68.11 132.32
C MET A 765 -128.18 -69.46 132.59
N ASP A 766 -126.98 -69.69 132.03
CA ASP A 766 -126.18 -70.89 132.24
C ASP A 766 -125.80 -71.04 133.72
N GLN A 767 -125.38 -69.96 134.39
CA GLN A 767 -125.04 -69.94 135.82
C GLN A 767 -126.29 -70.09 136.70
N LEU A 768 -127.44 -69.56 136.29
CA LEU A 768 -128.73 -69.80 136.95
C LEU A 768 -129.25 -71.23 136.76
N GLU A 769 -128.59 -72.07 135.95
CA GLU A 769 -128.77 -73.52 135.91
C GLU A 769 -127.66 -74.25 136.70
N VAL A 770 -126.38 -74.00 136.39
CA VAL A 770 -125.24 -74.69 137.02
C VAL A 770 -125.15 -74.42 138.52
N GLN A 771 -125.24 -73.17 138.96
CA GLN A 771 -125.14 -72.79 140.38
C GLN A 771 -126.48 -72.98 141.14
N LYS A 772 -127.56 -73.28 140.41
CA LYS A 772 -128.82 -73.88 140.91
C LYS A 772 -128.65 -75.38 141.18
N GLN A 773 -127.90 -76.11 140.35
CA GLN A 773 -127.60 -77.54 140.53
C GLN A 773 -126.46 -77.81 141.52
N GLN A 774 -125.67 -76.82 141.92
CA GLN A 774 -124.51 -76.96 142.80
C GLN A 774 -124.62 -76.09 144.07
N LYS A 775 -125.26 -76.45 145.19
CA LYS A 775 -126.28 -77.46 145.57
C LYS A 775 -125.84 -78.92 145.72
N LEU A 776 -125.56 -79.65 144.63
CA LEU A 776 -124.96 -81.00 144.71
C LEU A 776 -123.61 -80.98 145.47
N ALA A 777 -122.93 -79.83 145.45
CA ALA A 777 -121.98 -79.39 146.46
C ALA A 777 -121.99 -77.85 146.49
N GLU A 778 -121.98 -77.12 147.61
CA GLU A 778 -122.21 -77.39 149.04
C GLU A 778 -121.36 -78.39 149.86
N ILE A 779 -120.67 -79.39 149.29
CA ILE A 779 -120.00 -80.44 150.11
C ILE A 779 -118.75 -79.92 150.83
N GLU A 780 -118.05 -78.93 150.28
CA GLU A 780 -116.88 -78.36 150.95
C GLU A 780 -117.26 -77.44 152.13
N SER A 781 -118.46 -76.83 152.11
CA SER A 781 -119.07 -76.22 153.30
C SER A 781 -119.50 -77.26 154.36
N LEU A 782 -119.70 -78.53 153.99
CA LEU A 782 -119.84 -79.64 154.93
C LEU A 782 -118.48 -80.00 155.57
N ARG A 783 -117.36 -79.67 154.92
CA ARG A 783 -115.98 -79.78 155.44
C ARG A 783 -115.50 -78.53 156.21
N PHE A 784 -116.43 -77.72 156.70
CA PHE A 784 -116.15 -76.75 157.76
C PHE A 784 -115.61 -77.45 159.03
N LYS A 785 -115.18 -76.67 160.03
CA LYS A 785 -114.58 -77.12 161.31
C LYS A 785 -113.24 -77.87 161.22
N GLU A 786 -112.96 -78.65 160.17
CA GLU A 786 -111.70 -79.40 160.03
C GLU A 786 -110.48 -78.46 159.94
N LEU A 787 -110.61 -77.35 159.20
CA LEU A 787 -109.59 -76.29 159.11
C LEU A 787 -109.58 -75.32 160.31
N MET A 788 -110.34 -75.63 161.38
CA MET A 788 -110.26 -74.94 162.68
C MET A 788 -109.71 -75.87 163.77
N GLU A 789 -110.07 -77.16 163.74
CA GLU A 789 -109.46 -78.21 164.59
C GLU A 789 -107.95 -78.32 164.37
N ASN A 790 -107.48 -78.06 163.14
CA ASN A 790 -106.06 -78.05 162.78
C ASN A 790 -105.41 -76.64 162.86
N LEU A 791 -106.07 -75.65 163.47
CA LEU A 791 -105.63 -74.23 163.48
C LEU A 791 -105.79 -73.54 164.85
N GLY A 792 -106.72 -74.00 165.68
CA GLY A 792 -106.93 -73.55 167.06
C GLY A 792 -107.74 -72.25 167.18
N THR A 793 -108.13 -71.91 168.42
CA THR A 793 -108.85 -70.67 168.74
C THR A 793 -107.91 -69.49 168.99
N GLU A 794 -106.86 -69.73 169.79
CA GLU A 794 -106.04 -68.67 170.39
C GLU A 794 -105.24 -67.86 169.34
N THR A 795 -104.93 -68.48 168.21
CA THR A 795 -104.30 -67.89 167.03
C THR A 795 -105.13 -66.73 166.47
N LEU A 796 -106.39 -66.99 166.10
CA LEU A 796 -107.30 -65.98 165.54
C LEU A 796 -107.77 -64.97 166.60
N LYS A 797 -107.99 -65.44 167.83
CA LYS A 797 -108.51 -64.70 168.99
C LYS A 797 -107.73 -63.44 169.30
N GLU A 798 -106.40 -63.53 169.30
CA GLU A 798 -105.53 -62.39 169.59
C GLU A 798 -105.22 -61.55 168.34
N MET A 799 -105.11 -62.16 167.15
CA MET A 799 -104.96 -61.44 165.88
C MET A 799 -106.13 -60.47 165.62
N ALA A 800 -107.35 -60.85 166.00
CA ALA A 800 -108.54 -60.00 165.86
C ALA A 800 -108.48 -58.70 166.71
N ARG A 801 -107.70 -58.68 167.80
CA ARG A 801 -107.72 -57.57 168.78
C ARG A 801 -107.13 -56.25 168.27
N ALA A 802 -106.31 -56.27 167.21
CA ALA A 802 -105.71 -55.05 166.65
C ALA A 802 -106.71 -54.15 165.92
N GLY A 803 -107.83 -54.71 165.40
CA GLY A 803 -108.82 -53.98 164.59
C GLY A 803 -109.50 -52.82 165.33
N PRO A 804 -110.10 -53.04 166.51
CA PRO A 804 -110.72 -51.98 167.30
C PRO A 804 -109.75 -50.87 167.71
N GLU A 805 -108.49 -51.17 167.98
CA GLU A 805 -107.51 -50.13 168.31
C GLU A 805 -107.19 -49.23 167.11
N LEU A 806 -107.15 -49.79 165.89
CA LEU A 806 -107.01 -49.02 164.66
C LEU A 806 -108.26 -48.18 164.37
N GLN A 807 -109.45 -48.67 164.72
CA GLN A 807 -110.71 -47.91 164.60
C GLN A 807 -110.77 -46.72 165.59
N VAL A 808 -110.29 -46.89 166.82
CA VAL A 808 -110.09 -45.77 167.77
C VAL A 808 -109.02 -44.80 167.26
N LYS A 809 -107.88 -45.30 166.79
CA LYS A 809 -106.79 -44.49 166.21
C LYS A 809 -107.22 -43.76 164.93
N LEU A 810 -108.23 -44.24 164.20
CA LEU A 810 -108.91 -43.53 163.11
C LEU A 810 -109.76 -42.37 163.64
N LEU A 811 -110.66 -42.61 164.60
CA LEU A 811 -111.52 -41.55 165.17
C LEU A 811 -110.71 -40.45 165.87
N GLN A 812 -109.53 -40.80 166.40
CA GLN A 812 -108.55 -39.87 166.97
C GLN A 812 -108.04 -38.80 165.96
N SER A 813 -108.27 -38.98 164.66
CA SER A 813 -107.93 -37.99 163.61
C SER A 813 -108.75 -36.69 163.71
N LEU A 814 -109.85 -36.66 164.47
CA LEU A 814 -110.75 -35.50 164.60
C LEU A 814 -110.20 -34.42 165.56
N GLY A 815 -108.95 -33.99 165.33
CA GLY A 815 -108.27 -32.90 166.02
C GLY A 815 -108.79 -31.51 165.63
N LEU A 816 -110.10 -31.31 165.76
CA LEU A 816 -110.94 -30.44 164.93
C LEU A 816 -111.03 -30.94 163.46
N LYS A 817 -112.07 -30.60 162.69
CA LYS A 817 -113.29 -29.83 163.03
C LYS A 817 -114.52 -30.70 162.76
N SER A 818 -115.45 -30.23 161.91
CA SER A 818 -116.43 -31.07 161.23
C SER A 818 -115.70 -31.94 160.18
N THR A 819 -116.12 -33.14 159.79
CA THR A 819 -117.48 -33.72 159.62
C THR A 819 -118.26 -33.01 158.47
N LEU A 820 -119.20 -33.61 157.73
CA LEU A 820 -120.17 -34.71 157.99
C LEU A 820 -121.28 -34.30 158.97
N ILE A 821 -122.52 -34.68 158.69
CA ILE A 821 -123.71 -34.34 159.48
C ILE A 821 -124.59 -35.60 159.60
N THR A 822 -124.86 -36.01 160.83
CA THR A 822 -125.76 -37.13 161.17
C THR A 822 -126.47 -36.78 162.48
N ASP A 823 -127.59 -36.06 162.37
CA ASP A 823 -128.44 -35.64 163.49
C ASP A 823 -129.92 -35.67 163.05
N GLY A 824 -130.84 -35.67 164.01
CA GLY A 824 -132.22 -36.07 163.80
C GLY A 824 -132.37 -37.58 163.56
N SER A 825 -133.61 -38.03 163.32
CA SER A 825 -134.05 -39.45 163.26
C SER A 825 -133.89 -40.27 164.55
N SER A 826 -132.82 -40.03 165.32
CA SER A 826 -132.58 -40.32 166.74
C SER A 826 -132.53 -41.79 167.23
N PRO A 827 -133.60 -42.58 167.50
CA PRO A 827 -133.49 -43.83 168.29
C PRO A 827 -132.77 -45.04 167.65
N ILE A 828 -132.07 -44.86 166.53
CA ILE A 828 -131.15 -45.82 165.87
C ILE A 828 -131.79 -47.10 165.30
N ASN A 829 -132.65 -47.82 166.04
CA ASN A 829 -133.10 -49.17 165.67
C ASN A 829 -134.42 -49.60 166.35
N LEU A 830 -134.76 -50.90 166.22
CA LEU A 830 -135.92 -51.60 166.80
C LEU A 830 -137.31 -51.17 166.29
N PHE A 831 -137.41 -50.01 165.63
CA PHE A 831 -138.42 -49.74 164.58
C PHE A 831 -138.14 -50.53 163.28
N THR A 832 -137.08 -51.37 163.27
CA THR A 832 -136.45 -52.00 162.11
C THR A 832 -136.96 -53.44 161.85
N THR A 833 -138.28 -53.59 161.71
CA THR A 833 -138.99 -54.84 161.35
C THR A 833 -138.26 -55.64 160.26
N ALA A 834 -137.71 -56.85 160.48
CA ALA A 834 -137.84 -57.78 161.61
C ALA A 834 -139.30 -58.22 161.88
N ASN A 835 -139.94 -59.03 161.02
CA ASN A 835 -139.38 -59.81 159.90
C ASN A 835 -140.33 -59.82 158.69
N GLY A 836 -139.79 -60.04 157.48
CA GLY A 836 -140.53 -59.91 156.22
C GLY A 836 -141.54 -61.01 155.91
N LEU A 837 -141.25 -62.28 156.25
CA LEU A 837 -142.14 -63.45 156.23
C LEU A 837 -142.89 -63.82 154.91
N LEU A 838 -142.78 -63.03 153.83
CA LEU A 838 -143.70 -63.01 152.68
C LEU A 838 -143.80 -64.25 151.75
N GLY A 839 -143.08 -65.35 152.00
CA GLY A 839 -143.20 -66.57 151.16
C GLY A 839 -142.43 -66.56 149.83
N ALA A 840 -142.68 -67.51 148.87
CA ALA A 840 -141.96 -67.68 147.56
C ALA A 840 -142.67 -68.60 146.49
N LEU A 841 -142.23 -68.66 145.20
CA LEU A 841 -142.79 -69.55 144.12
C LEU A 841 -141.85 -69.89 142.90
N LEU A 842 -142.39 -70.29 141.72
CA LEU A 842 -141.85 -71.11 140.59
C LEU A 842 -142.31 -70.58 139.18
N ALA A 843 -141.91 -71.02 137.95
CA ALA A 843 -140.77 -71.77 137.32
C ALA A 843 -140.94 -71.87 135.74
N TRP A 844 -140.23 -72.80 135.04
CA TRP A 844 -140.36 -73.28 133.61
C TRP A 844 -139.50 -72.61 132.47
N GLY A 845 -139.43 -73.22 131.26
CA GLY A 845 -138.58 -72.80 130.10
C GLY A 845 -138.77 -73.57 128.74
N PRO A 846 -138.00 -73.27 127.65
CA PRO A 846 -138.30 -73.63 126.22
C PRO A 846 -137.23 -74.47 125.43
N GLU A 847 -137.37 -74.66 124.10
CA GLU A 847 -136.47 -75.47 123.20
C GLU A 847 -136.48 -75.06 121.68
N GLY A 848 -135.48 -75.47 120.86
CA GLY A 848 -135.46 -75.39 119.38
C GLY A 848 -134.11 -75.70 118.64
N LYS A 849 -134.10 -76.34 117.44
CA LYS A 849 -132.88 -76.80 116.68
C LYS A 849 -133.05 -76.99 115.13
N LYS A 850 -131.90 -77.01 114.38
CA LYS A 850 -131.65 -77.35 112.93
C LYS A 850 -132.16 -76.34 111.87
N LEU A 851 -131.48 -75.97 110.76
CA LEU A 851 -130.09 -76.09 110.22
C LEU A 851 -129.57 -77.34 109.42
N LEU A 852 -128.74 -77.03 108.39
CA LEU A 852 -127.56 -77.74 107.78
C LEU A 852 -127.69 -78.60 106.47
N LYS A 853 -127.12 -78.10 105.35
CA LYS A 853 -126.63 -78.78 104.11
C LYS A 853 -125.88 -77.75 103.20
N ILE A 854 -125.10 -78.01 102.13
CA ILE A 854 -124.58 -79.22 101.43
C ILE A 854 -123.12 -79.00 100.87
N VAL A 855 -122.81 -79.25 99.57
CA VAL A 855 -121.47 -79.29 98.87
C VAL A 855 -121.72 -79.20 97.32
N ASN A 856 -120.85 -78.91 96.31
CA ASN A 856 -119.41 -79.11 95.95
C ASN A 856 -119.02 -78.12 94.77
N ASP A 857 -117.94 -78.08 93.93
CA ASP A 857 -116.63 -78.76 93.67
C ASP A 857 -115.75 -77.91 92.66
N VAL A 858 -114.55 -78.38 92.23
CA VAL A 858 -113.74 -78.07 90.99
C VAL A 858 -112.98 -76.71 90.89
N TYR A 859 -111.68 -76.52 90.50
CA TYR A 859 -110.51 -77.27 89.94
C TYR A 859 -110.22 -77.14 88.40
N LEU A 860 -108.97 -77.14 87.84
CA LEU A 860 -107.60 -77.19 88.40
C LEU A 860 -106.51 -76.50 87.51
N LYS A 861 -105.47 -76.07 88.24
CA LYS A 861 -104.17 -75.41 87.91
C LYS A 861 -103.41 -75.95 86.69
N VAL A 862 -102.40 -75.28 86.08
CA VAL A 862 -101.53 -74.09 86.38
C VAL A 862 -101.65 -73.37 87.71
#